data_AF-A0A8K0UZN9-F1
#
_entry.id   AF-A0A8K0UZN9-F1
#
_cell.length_a   1.000
_cell.length_b   1.000
_cell.length_c   1.000
_cell.angle_alpha   90.00
_cell.angle_beta   90.00
_cell.angle_gamma   90.00
#
_symmetry.space_group_name_H-M   'P 1'
#
loop_
_entity.id
_entity.type
_entity.pdbx_description
1 polymer ?
#
loop_
_entity_poly.entity_id
_entity_poly.type
_entity_poly.pdbx_seq_one_letter_code
_entity_poly.pdbx_strand_id
1 'polypeptide(L)'
;GSEDEEIAKEQSVNDIVANGLKIIRDTVKESKSTLIFTNTRETAEMLGSRLNRFLSDSKLEVHHSSLSKEVRTDIENRFKEGKIDVVIATSSMELGIDIGNVDMVIQYMSPRQVIKLIQRVGRSNHSQTGVSEGKILTINVDDYLESESINFNRKNGILERIDVPRNSLDILCHQIVGCVIDGVDNRDDIYNLIRSSTVYSSLEKDDFKKAVDFLIDHYMLREYNGKLVRTKRGLIFYVSNISSIPDTKTFMVIDNQMNKKIGTLDEEFIAEHGTPKTAFVMKGETWKIVNVEGRKVNVVRSESSLGAIPAWEGELMPVHRFVAEKAAELRKEYVSKFSVLKEQDTAFIMPDSKDIVIERVQGYVIIHSTFGNKINEGLSYIISEELSEKIGESVMSKIDPYRIIIKTLLPLKEMKEMLSSIKDAEGELRNNLRKTSLYTYRFINVAKRFGVISRAADYTKPYIRNLIEILKDTIVDAEVYNEIFRDKIDLDGVKDVIGKIKRGEIKVNVNDGNASPLSYEGLEVTYGGSIVRPSEARKTLRDLVKSRLNETRLYLQCLNCGYRIGELYAADTDDLKCRKCGAKLITFYKIRYKETYDPIIKKFLKKKPLNKTEENIMEGIKQNAALYLAYGKKACIVGSAYGVGPRTASRILSMYGRDEDLMIDKVIEAEKNYIETKEYWSN
;
A
#
# COMPACT_ATOMS: atom_id res chain seq x y z
N GLY A 1 -11.74 1.57 -21.74
CA GLY A 1 -12.73 1.69 -22.83
C GLY A 1 -13.96 2.40 -22.31
N SER A 2 -14.93 2.77 -23.16
CA SER A 2 -16.11 3.56 -22.75
C SER A 2 -16.97 2.87 -21.68
N GLU A 3 -17.08 1.54 -21.73
CA GLU A 3 -17.77 0.73 -20.71
C GLU A 3 -17.00 0.69 -19.38
N ASP A 4 -15.65 0.71 -19.43
CA ASP A 4 -14.82 0.71 -18.21
C ASP A 4 -14.93 2.04 -17.47
N GLU A 5 -15.00 3.16 -18.21
CA GLU A 5 -15.23 4.50 -17.65
C GLU A 5 -16.62 4.65 -17.03
N GLU A 6 -17.62 3.96 -17.57
CA GLU A 6 -18.99 3.94 -17.03
C GLU A 6 -19.04 3.15 -15.72
N ILE A 7 -18.45 1.94 -15.69
CA ILE A 7 -18.33 1.14 -14.46
C ILE A 7 -17.49 1.86 -13.40
N ALA A 8 -16.39 2.50 -13.80
CA ALA A 8 -15.53 3.27 -12.90
C ALA A 8 -16.31 4.42 -12.24
N LYS A 9 -17.16 5.13 -13.00
CA LYS A 9 -18.04 6.20 -12.48
C LYS A 9 -19.17 5.66 -11.61
N GLU A 10 -19.82 4.56 -11.98
CA GLU A 10 -20.92 3.98 -11.21
C GLU A 10 -20.46 3.41 -9.86
N GLN A 11 -19.27 2.82 -9.81
CA GLN A 11 -18.73 2.17 -8.62
C GLN A 11 -17.73 3.04 -7.84
N SER A 12 -17.41 4.24 -8.33
CA SER A 12 -16.41 5.14 -7.77
C SER A 12 -15.05 4.45 -7.56
N VAL A 13 -14.57 3.72 -8.58
CA VAL A 13 -13.29 3.01 -8.57
C VAL A 13 -12.40 3.46 -9.73
N ASN A 14 -11.11 3.16 -9.68
CA ASN A 14 -10.22 3.41 -10.82
C ASN A 14 -10.48 2.43 -11.98
N ASP A 15 -10.04 2.81 -13.19
CA ASP A 15 -10.28 2.04 -14.41
C ASP A 15 -9.72 0.61 -14.34
N ILE A 16 -8.61 0.40 -13.63
CA ILE A 16 -7.97 -0.91 -13.47
C ILE A 16 -8.88 -1.85 -12.65
N VAL A 17 -9.43 -1.37 -11.54
CA VAL A 17 -10.35 -2.13 -10.70
C VAL A 17 -11.66 -2.38 -11.44
N ALA A 18 -12.18 -1.38 -12.17
CA ALA A 18 -13.38 -1.56 -12.99
C ALA A 18 -13.21 -2.68 -14.05
N ASN A 19 -12.08 -2.67 -14.76
CA ASN A 19 -11.73 -3.73 -15.72
C ASN A 19 -11.55 -5.08 -15.01
N GLY A 20 -10.92 -5.11 -13.83
CA GLY A 20 -10.81 -6.32 -13.01
C GLY A 20 -12.18 -6.94 -12.68
N LEU A 21 -13.14 -6.13 -12.24
CA LEU A 21 -14.52 -6.60 -11.96
C LEU A 21 -15.19 -7.15 -13.22
N LYS A 22 -14.96 -6.53 -14.38
CA LYS A 22 -15.45 -7.02 -15.67
C LYS A 22 -14.89 -8.40 -16.01
N ILE A 23 -13.58 -8.58 -15.89
CA ILE A 23 -12.91 -9.87 -16.15
C ILE A 23 -13.44 -10.96 -15.19
N ILE A 24 -13.68 -10.62 -13.92
CA ILE A 24 -14.31 -11.55 -12.97
C ILE A 24 -15.69 -11.96 -13.48
N ARG A 25 -16.55 -11.00 -13.83
CA ARG A 25 -17.89 -11.30 -14.34
C ARG A 25 -17.87 -12.21 -15.55
N ASP A 26 -17.02 -11.90 -16.52
CA ASP A 26 -16.96 -12.65 -17.76
C ASP A 26 -16.43 -14.08 -17.49
N THR A 27 -15.46 -14.22 -16.59
CA THR A 27 -14.96 -15.54 -16.14
C THR A 27 -16.01 -16.34 -15.38
N VAL A 28 -16.78 -15.70 -14.50
CA VAL A 28 -17.87 -16.34 -13.75
C VAL A 28 -18.97 -16.84 -14.70
N LYS A 29 -19.29 -16.09 -15.76
CA LYS A 29 -20.28 -16.53 -16.77
C LYS A 29 -19.83 -17.75 -17.58
N GLU A 30 -18.52 -17.94 -17.73
CA GLU A 30 -17.92 -19.06 -18.47
C GLU A 30 -17.74 -20.32 -17.60
N SER A 31 -17.87 -20.22 -16.28
CA SER A 31 -17.59 -21.28 -15.30
C SER A 31 -18.85 -21.68 -14.52
N LYS A 32 -19.01 -22.94 -14.08
CA LYS A 32 -20.17 -23.33 -13.26
C LYS A 32 -19.96 -23.00 -11.78
N SER A 33 -18.72 -23.13 -11.31
CA SER A 33 -18.33 -22.83 -9.93
C SER A 33 -17.01 -22.07 -9.92
N THR A 34 -17.00 -20.91 -9.28
CA THR A 34 -15.81 -20.04 -9.20
C THR A 34 -15.43 -19.78 -7.74
N LEU A 35 -14.18 -20.07 -7.39
CA LEU A 35 -13.61 -19.73 -6.08
C LEU A 35 -12.66 -18.54 -6.23
N ILE A 36 -12.99 -17.42 -5.60
CA ILE A 36 -12.19 -16.20 -5.65
C ILE A 36 -11.42 -16.06 -4.33
N PHE A 37 -10.09 -16.13 -4.38
CA PHE A 37 -9.25 -15.89 -3.21
C PHE A 37 -8.84 -14.43 -3.10
N THR A 38 -8.96 -13.87 -1.88
CA THR A 38 -8.40 -12.57 -1.49
C THR A 38 -7.36 -12.75 -0.38
N ASN A 39 -6.50 -11.74 -0.20
CA ASN A 39 -5.50 -11.79 0.86
C ASN A 39 -6.07 -11.40 2.23
N THR A 40 -7.03 -10.46 2.29
CA THR A 40 -7.63 -10.00 3.54
C THR A 40 -9.14 -10.18 3.56
N ARG A 41 -9.71 -10.21 4.78
CA ARG A 41 -11.16 -10.24 5.03
C ARG A 41 -11.83 -8.98 4.52
N GLU A 42 -11.21 -7.80 4.69
CA GLU A 42 -11.75 -6.54 4.16
C GLU A 42 -11.84 -6.59 2.64
N THR A 43 -10.82 -7.15 1.99
CA THR A 43 -10.81 -7.28 0.53
C THR A 43 -11.90 -8.26 0.09
N ALA A 44 -12.12 -9.36 0.83
CA ALA A 44 -13.19 -10.31 0.56
C ALA A 44 -14.57 -9.65 0.65
N GLU A 45 -14.84 -8.94 1.73
CA GLU A 45 -16.11 -8.24 1.98
C GLU A 45 -16.34 -7.09 0.99
N MET A 46 -15.31 -6.29 0.72
CA MET A 46 -15.36 -5.21 -0.27
C MET A 46 -15.66 -5.77 -1.67
N LEU A 47 -14.94 -6.81 -2.08
CA LEU A 47 -15.10 -7.42 -3.38
C LEU A 47 -16.48 -8.10 -3.49
N GLY A 48 -16.93 -8.78 -2.43
CA GLY A 48 -18.26 -9.38 -2.35
C GLY A 48 -19.38 -8.36 -2.49
N SER A 49 -19.30 -7.25 -1.77
CA SER A 49 -20.28 -6.16 -1.87
C SER A 49 -20.36 -5.56 -3.28
N ARG A 50 -19.21 -5.39 -3.95
CA ARG A 50 -19.15 -4.87 -5.33
C ARG A 50 -19.65 -5.87 -6.35
N LEU A 51 -19.18 -7.12 -6.28
CA LEU A 51 -19.55 -8.17 -7.21
C LEU A 51 -21.01 -8.59 -7.06
N ASN A 52 -21.58 -8.57 -5.85
CA ASN A 52 -22.99 -8.91 -5.65
C ASN A 52 -23.94 -7.97 -6.42
N ARG A 53 -23.53 -6.72 -6.65
CA ARG A 53 -24.28 -5.77 -7.51
C ARG A 53 -24.09 -6.08 -9.00
N PHE A 54 -22.92 -6.58 -9.37
CA PHE A 54 -22.48 -6.77 -10.75
C PHE A 54 -22.81 -8.17 -11.30
N LEU A 55 -23.02 -9.14 -10.41
CA LEU A 55 -23.37 -10.53 -10.65
C LEU A 55 -24.77 -10.82 -10.10
N SER A 56 -25.75 -9.98 -10.42
CA SER A 56 -27.13 -10.12 -9.93
C SER A 56 -27.77 -11.48 -10.26
N ASP A 57 -27.29 -12.14 -11.32
CA ASP A 57 -27.81 -13.42 -11.81
C ASP A 57 -27.07 -14.63 -11.21
N SER A 58 -26.04 -14.41 -10.39
CA SER A 58 -25.24 -15.46 -9.76
C SER A 58 -25.37 -15.40 -8.23
N LYS A 59 -25.35 -16.57 -7.59
CA LYS A 59 -25.36 -16.68 -6.13
C LYS A 59 -23.93 -16.58 -5.61
N LEU A 60 -23.66 -15.48 -4.91
CA LEU A 60 -22.35 -15.15 -4.36
C LEU A 60 -22.39 -15.16 -2.83
N GLU A 61 -21.41 -15.79 -2.19
CA GLU A 61 -21.21 -15.76 -0.74
C GLU A 61 -19.74 -15.43 -0.40
N VAL A 62 -19.52 -14.88 0.79
CA VAL A 62 -18.17 -14.56 1.32
C VAL A 62 -17.83 -15.54 2.44
N HIS A 63 -16.59 -16.04 2.48
CA HIS A 63 -16.13 -17.05 3.42
C HIS A 63 -14.80 -16.70 4.09
N HIS A 64 -14.82 -16.43 5.39
CA HIS A 64 -13.61 -16.17 6.18
C HIS A 64 -13.71 -16.64 7.64
N SER A 65 -12.56 -16.73 8.32
CA SER A 65 -12.46 -17.29 9.67
C SER A 65 -13.27 -16.55 10.76
N SER A 66 -13.63 -15.28 10.55
CA SER A 66 -14.51 -14.55 11.48
C SER A 66 -15.98 -14.98 11.42
N LEU A 67 -16.38 -15.79 10.44
CA LEU A 67 -17.73 -16.38 10.40
C LEU A 67 -17.84 -17.54 11.37
N SER A 68 -19.04 -17.75 11.94
CA SER A 68 -19.27 -18.87 12.84
C SER A 68 -19.05 -20.21 12.12
N LYS A 69 -18.72 -21.26 12.87
CA LYS A 69 -18.47 -22.58 12.30
C LYS A 69 -19.70 -23.09 11.53
N GLU A 70 -20.89 -22.83 12.05
CA GLU A 70 -22.16 -23.22 11.45
C GLU A 70 -22.36 -22.54 10.09
N VAL A 71 -22.13 -21.22 10.03
CA VAL A 71 -22.24 -20.44 8.77
C VAL A 71 -21.21 -20.92 7.75
N ARG A 72 -19.97 -21.14 8.16
CA ARG A 72 -18.91 -21.67 7.28
C ARG A 72 -19.29 -23.03 6.70
N THR A 73 -19.76 -23.93 7.55
CA THR A 73 -20.19 -25.27 7.14
C THR A 73 -21.39 -25.23 6.19
N ASP A 74 -22.35 -24.32 6.39
CA ASP A 74 -23.49 -24.13 5.48
C ASP A 74 -23.01 -23.67 4.09
N ILE A 75 -22.14 -22.66 4.04
CA ILE A 75 -21.58 -22.14 2.78
C ILE A 75 -20.79 -23.24 2.05
N GLU A 76 -19.91 -23.95 2.77
CA GLU A 76 -19.11 -25.06 2.22
C GLU A 76 -20.01 -26.15 1.60
N ASN A 77 -21.08 -26.56 2.30
CA ASN A 77 -22.02 -27.57 1.80
C ASN A 77 -22.84 -27.07 0.61
N ARG A 78 -23.38 -25.85 0.68
CA ARG A 78 -24.16 -25.26 -0.43
C ARG A 78 -23.32 -25.05 -1.68
N PHE A 79 -22.04 -24.71 -1.52
CA PHE A 79 -21.11 -24.60 -2.64
C PHE A 79 -20.81 -25.96 -3.25
N LYS A 80 -20.53 -26.98 -2.41
CA LYS A 80 -20.34 -28.36 -2.85
C LYS A 80 -21.55 -28.94 -3.60
N GLU A 81 -22.76 -28.58 -3.18
CA GLU A 81 -24.02 -28.99 -3.82
C GLU A 81 -24.36 -28.19 -5.09
N GLY A 82 -23.55 -27.21 -5.49
CA GLY A 82 -23.81 -26.36 -6.66
C GLY A 82 -24.97 -25.37 -6.45
N LYS A 83 -25.31 -25.06 -5.19
CA LYS A 83 -26.33 -24.05 -4.85
C LYS A 83 -25.77 -22.63 -4.77
N ILE A 84 -24.45 -22.49 -4.77
CA ILE A 84 -23.70 -21.21 -4.80
C ILE A 84 -22.79 -21.29 -6.02
N ASP A 85 -22.78 -20.23 -6.84
CA ASP A 85 -22.00 -20.18 -8.08
C ASP A 85 -20.60 -19.61 -7.81
N VAL A 86 -20.51 -18.65 -6.87
CA VAL A 86 -19.27 -17.94 -6.55
C VAL A 86 -19.06 -17.87 -5.04
N VAL A 87 -17.87 -18.26 -4.60
CA VAL A 87 -17.43 -18.03 -3.20
C VAL A 87 -16.20 -17.14 -3.20
N ILE A 88 -16.22 -16.07 -2.43
CA ILE A 88 -15.04 -15.23 -2.16
C ILE A 88 -14.46 -15.62 -0.81
N ALA A 89 -13.23 -16.13 -0.79
CA ALA A 89 -12.61 -16.67 0.41
C ALA A 89 -11.24 -16.05 0.69
N THR A 90 -10.86 -16.04 1.97
CA THR A 90 -9.46 -15.83 2.39
C THR A 90 -8.73 -17.18 2.45
N SER A 91 -7.68 -17.31 3.26
CA SER A 91 -7.01 -18.60 3.54
C SER A 91 -7.92 -19.67 4.18
N SER A 92 -9.15 -19.31 4.56
CA SER A 92 -10.16 -20.18 5.16
C SER A 92 -10.54 -21.39 4.28
N MET A 93 -10.49 -21.26 2.96
CA MET A 93 -10.79 -22.34 1.99
C MET A 93 -9.56 -22.84 1.23
N GLU A 94 -8.36 -22.47 1.69
CA GLU A 94 -7.10 -22.85 1.03
C GLU A 94 -6.71 -24.30 1.32
N LEU A 95 -6.94 -24.75 2.56
CA LEU A 95 -6.46 -26.03 3.08
C LEU A 95 -7.54 -27.11 3.02
N GLY A 96 -7.25 -28.21 2.30
CA GLY A 96 -7.70 -29.58 2.55
C GLY A 96 -9.19 -29.92 2.67
N ILE A 97 -10.10 -28.94 2.63
CA ILE A 97 -11.54 -29.17 2.73
C ILE A 97 -12.09 -29.68 1.39
N ASP A 98 -12.96 -30.69 1.45
CA ASP A 98 -13.66 -31.23 0.29
C ASP A 98 -14.85 -30.31 -0.06
N ILE A 99 -14.55 -29.27 -0.81
CA ILE A 99 -15.49 -28.23 -1.28
C ILE A 99 -16.19 -28.59 -2.60
N GLY A 100 -16.04 -29.83 -3.08
CA GLY A 100 -16.59 -30.27 -4.36
C GLY A 100 -15.77 -29.84 -5.58
N ASN A 101 -16.38 -29.96 -6.76
CA ASN A 101 -15.75 -29.57 -8.03
C ASN A 101 -15.81 -28.04 -8.20
N VAL A 102 -14.66 -27.39 -8.02
CA VAL A 102 -14.44 -26.00 -8.43
C VAL A 102 -13.91 -26.01 -9.86
N ASP A 103 -14.58 -25.32 -10.77
CA ASP A 103 -14.12 -25.24 -12.17
C ASP A 103 -12.95 -24.26 -12.30
N MET A 104 -13.10 -23.06 -11.70
CA MET A 104 -12.17 -21.96 -11.88
C MET A 104 -11.76 -21.33 -10.54
N VAL A 105 -10.46 -21.08 -10.38
CA VAL A 105 -9.93 -20.28 -9.27
C VAL A 105 -9.50 -18.91 -9.77
N ILE A 106 -9.97 -17.85 -9.12
CA ILE A 106 -9.47 -16.49 -9.34
C ILE A 106 -8.70 -16.06 -8.10
N GLN A 107 -7.45 -15.69 -8.27
CA GLN A 107 -6.65 -15.05 -7.23
C GLN A 107 -6.72 -13.54 -7.44
N TYR A 108 -7.40 -12.82 -6.54
CA TYR A 108 -7.49 -11.37 -6.57
C TYR A 108 -6.29 -10.74 -5.84
N MET A 109 -5.55 -9.91 -6.56
CA MET A 109 -4.20 -9.44 -6.24
C MET A 109 -3.16 -10.57 -6.21
N SER A 110 -1.87 -10.24 -6.17
CA SER A 110 -0.79 -11.21 -6.02
C SER A 110 -1.06 -12.14 -4.83
N PRO A 111 -0.85 -13.46 -4.99
CA PRO A 111 -0.94 -14.43 -3.90
C PRO A 111 0.17 -14.28 -2.86
N ARG A 112 1.14 -13.36 -3.08
CA ARG A 112 2.29 -13.03 -2.22
C ARG A 112 3.33 -14.15 -2.06
N GLN A 113 2.93 -15.41 -2.19
CA GLN A 113 3.76 -16.60 -2.05
C GLN A 113 3.44 -17.65 -3.12
N VAL A 114 4.45 -18.43 -3.51
CA VAL A 114 4.36 -19.51 -4.50
C VAL A 114 3.56 -20.69 -3.97
N ILE A 115 3.84 -21.13 -2.74
CA ILE A 115 3.10 -22.24 -2.10
C ILE A 115 1.60 -21.92 -2.06
N LYS A 116 1.25 -20.67 -1.75
CA LYS A 116 -0.15 -20.20 -1.68
C LYS A 116 -0.84 -20.27 -3.02
N LEU A 117 -0.19 -19.80 -4.09
CA LEU A 117 -0.74 -19.93 -5.45
C LEU A 117 -1.03 -21.39 -5.79
N ILE A 118 -0.09 -22.29 -5.51
CA ILE A 118 -0.24 -23.73 -5.81
C ILE A 118 -1.40 -24.34 -5.03
N GLN A 119 -1.51 -24.07 -3.72
CA GLN A 119 -2.59 -24.59 -2.88
C GLN A 119 -3.97 -24.06 -3.29
N ARG A 120 -4.05 -22.76 -3.61
CA ARG A 120 -5.29 -22.09 -4.02
C ARG A 120 -5.76 -22.57 -5.39
N VAL A 121 -4.89 -22.54 -6.41
CA VAL A 121 -5.24 -22.99 -7.76
C VAL A 121 -5.49 -24.49 -7.79
N GLY A 122 -4.80 -25.27 -6.95
CA GLY A 122 -5.03 -26.70 -6.78
C GLY A 122 -6.43 -27.09 -6.27
N ARG A 123 -7.28 -26.11 -5.91
CA ARG A 123 -8.70 -26.32 -5.63
C ARG A 123 -9.53 -26.50 -6.90
N SER A 124 -9.10 -25.94 -8.03
CA SER A 124 -9.76 -26.15 -9.32
C SER A 124 -9.49 -27.55 -9.84
N ASN A 125 -10.54 -28.19 -10.38
CA ASN A 125 -10.53 -29.50 -11.03
C ASN A 125 -9.80 -30.57 -10.20
N HIS A 126 -10.07 -30.62 -8.89
CA HIS A 126 -9.37 -31.47 -7.93
C HIS A 126 -9.69 -32.97 -8.15
N SER A 127 -9.06 -33.57 -9.16
CA SER A 127 -9.15 -34.98 -9.53
C SER A 127 -7.79 -35.48 -9.99
N GLN A 128 -7.55 -36.81 -9.96
CA GLN A 128 -6.23 -37.39 -10.27
C GLN A 128 -5.72 -37.03 -11.68
N THR A 129 -6.62 -36.74 -12.62
CA THR A 129 -6.30 -36.40 -14.01
C THR A 129 -6.74 -34.98 -14.39
N GLY A 130 -7.29 -34.21 -13.45
CA GLY A 130 -7.80 -32.87 -13.69
C GLY A 130 -6.66 -31.86 -13.81
N VAL A 131 -6.79 -30.92 -14.75
CA VAL A 131 -5.87 -29.79 -14.86
C VAL A 131 -6.45 -28.64 -14.05
N SER A 132 -5.75 -28.22 -13.01
CA SER A 132 -6.13 -27.05 -12.22
C SER A 132 -6.00 -25.78 -13.05
N GLU A 133 -7.08 -25.03 -13.15
CA GLU A 133 -7.14 -23.78 -13.88
C GLU A 133 -7.31 -22.62 -12.91
N GLY A 134 -6.51 -21.55 -13.12
CA GLY A 134 -6.67 -20.35 -12.32
C GLY A 134 -6.13 -19.11 -13.00
N LYS A 135 -6.76 -17.97 -12.68
CA LYS A 135 -6.40 -16.63 -13.16
C LYS A 135 -5.94 -15.78 -11.98
N ILE A 136 -4.90 -14.96 -12.18
CA ILE A 136 -4.48 -13.94 -11.21
C ILE A 136 -4.92 -12.58 -11.73
N LEU A 137 -5.63 -11.81 -10.93
CA LEU A 137 -6.08 -10.46 -11.28
C LEU A 137 -5.30 -9.44 -10.47
N THR A 138 -4.53 -8.62 -11.17
CA THR A 138 -3.56 -7.70 -10.55
C THR A 138 -4.08 -6.27 -10.63
N ILE A 139 -3.87 -5.49 -9.58
CA ILE A 139 -4.48 -4.14 -9.47
C ILE A 139 -3.50 -2.99 -9.70
N ASN A 140 -2.19 -3.25 -9.74
CA ASN A 140 -1.14 -2.27 -10.03
C ASN A 140 0.13 -2.96 -10.57
N VAL A 141 1.15 -2.16 -10.89
CA VAL A 141 2.40 -2.64 -11.52
C VAL A 141 3.19 -3.57 -10.59
N ASP A 142 3.38 -3.21 -9.32
CA ASP A 142 4.10 -4.05 -8.36
C ASP A 142 3.38 -5.39 -8.14
N ASP A 143 2.05 -5.36 -8.05
CA ASP A 143 1.20 -6.54 -7.90
C ASP A 143 1.26 -7.48 -9.12
N TYR A 144 1.35 -6.90 -10.32
CA TYR A 144 1.58 -7.63 -11.56
C TYR A 144 2.95 -8.30 -11.60
N LEU A 145 4.02 -7.54 -11.34
CA LEU A 145 5.39 -8.06 -11.36
C LEU A 145 5.63 -9.11 -10.29
N GLU A 146 5.02 -8.95 -9.11
CA GLU A 146 5.05 -9.96 -8.07
C GLU A 146 4.34 -11.24 -8.49
N SER A 147 3.18 -11.13 -9.15
CA SER A 147 2.44 -12.28 -9.66
C SER A 147 3.21 -13.02 -10.76
N GLU A 148 3.87 -12.28 -11.67
CA GLU A 148 4.76 -12.86 -12.68
C GLU A 148 5.99 -13.52 -12.05
N SER A 149 6.59 -12.90 -11.03
CA SER A 149 7.68 -13.49 -10.24
C SER A 149 7.24 -14.80 -9.59
N ILE A 150 6.05 -14.84 -8.99
CA ILE A 150 5.49 -16.05 -8.38
C ILE A 150 5.25 -17.14 -9.45
N ASN A 151 4.69 -16.78 -10.61
CA ASN A 151 4.49 -17.73 -11.71
C ASN A 151 5.82 -18.26 -12.27
N PHE A 152 6.83 -17.41 -12.38
CA PHE A 152 8.19 -17.80 -12.76
C PHE A 152 8.75 -18.83 -11.76
N ASN A 153 8.71 -18.53 -10.47
CA ASN A 153 9.21 -19.41 -9.42
C ASN A 153 8.45 -20.73 -9.38
N ARG A 154 7.12 -20.71 -9.51
CA ARG A 154 6.26 -21.89 -9.64
C ARG A 154 6.70 -22.80 -10.79
N LYS A 155 6.92 -22.24 -11.99
CA LYS A 155 7.36 -23.01 -13.17
C LYS A 155 8.74 -23.64 -12.99
N ASN A 156 9.61 -23.01 -12.19
CA ASN A 156 10.96 -23.49 -11.89
C ASN A 156 11.03 -24.36 -10.62
N GLY A 157 9.92 -24.64 -9.95
CA GLY A 157 9.91 -25.42 -8.71
C GLY A 157 10.58 -24.72 -7.52
N ILE A 158 10.72 -23.40 -7.56
CA ILE A 158 11.27 -22.60 -6.48
C ILE A 158 10.13 -22.22 -5.53
N LEU A 159 10.16 -22.76 -4.31
CA LEU A 159 9.15 -22.55 -3.29
C LEU A 159 9.76 -21.88 -2.06
N GLU A 160 8.92 -21.19 -1.27
CA GLU A 160 9.33 -20.71 0.05
C GLU A 160 9.78 -21.87 0.94
N ARG A 161 10.82 -21.63 1.75
CA ARG A 161 11.22 -22.59 2.78
C ARG A 161 10.22 -22.56 3.92
N ILE A 162 9.83 -23.74 4.40
CA ILE A 162 9.05 -23.87 5.62
C ILE A 162 10.04 -23.89 6.79
N ASP A 163 10.17 -22.77 7.47
CA ASP A 163 11.04 -22.64 8.64
C ASP A 163 10.36 -23.29 9.85
N VAL A 164 10.75 -24.53 10.13
CA VAL A 164 10.31 -25.25 11.33
C VAL A 164 11.01 -24.65 12.55
N PRO A 165 10.27 -24.20 13.59
CA PRO A 165 10.88 -23.69 14.82
C PRO A 165 11.82 -24.74 15.42
N ARG A 166 13.07 -24.34 15.71
CA ARG A 166 14.05 -25.19 16.39
C ARG A 166 14.38 -24.60 17.75
N ASN A 167 14.67 -25.48 18.70
CA ASN A 167 15.13 -25.11 20.04
C ASN A 167 14.23 -24.07 20.75
N SER A 168 12.91 -24.08 20.54
CA SER A 168 11.97 -23.20 21.25
C SER A 168 12.05 -23.44 22.76
N LEU A 169 12.52 -22.43 23.51
CA LEU A 169 12.95 -22.60 24.90
C LEU A 169 11.75 -22.72 25.86
N ASP A 170 10.63 -22.09 25.53
CA ASP A 170 9.38 -22.22 26.28
C ASP A 170 8.80 -23.64 26.18
N ILE A 171 8.76 -24.20 24.96
CA ILE A 171 8.34 -25.56 24.70
C ILE A 171 9.33 -26.55 25.33
N LEU A 172 10.63 -26.27 25.28
CA LEU A 172 11.65 -27.07 25.96
C LEU A 172 11.36 -27.18 27.45
N CYS A 173 11.13 -26.06 28.14
CA CYS A 173 10.76 -26.05 29.55
C CYS A 173 9.49 -26.86 29.83
N HIS A 174 8.47 -26.72 28.98
CA HIS A 174 7.24 -27.50 29.07
C HIS A 174 7.51 -29.02 28.96
N GLN A 175 8.30 -29.44 27.97
CA GLN A 175 8.60 -30.85 27.73
C GLN A 175 9.49 -31.46 28.81
N ILE A 176 10.43 -30.71 29.38
CA ILE A 176 11.23 -31.17 30.53
C ILE A 176 10.33 -31.48 31.72
N VAL A 177 9.39 -30.59 32.05
CA VAL A 177 8.41 -30.84 33.12
C VAL A 177 7.53 -32.05 32.80
N GLY A 178 7.11 -32.21 31.54
CA GLY A 178 6.36 -33.38 31.07
C GLY A 178 7.12 -34.69 31.30
N CYS A 179 8.40 -34.75 30.92
CA CYS A 179 9.25 -35.93 31.14
C CYS A 179 9.31 -36.33 32.62
N VAL A 180 9.46 -35.35 33.52
CA VAL A 180 9.51 -35.59 34.97
C VAL A 180 8.14 -36.05 35.50
N ILE A 181 7.03 -35.55 34.95
CA ILE A 181 5.67 -36.03 35.28
C ILE A 181 5.50 -37.49 34.87
N ASP A 182 6.03 -37.87 33.70
CA ASP A 182 5.98 -39.23 33.16
C ASP A 182 7.00 -40.19 33.82
N GLY A 183 7.84 -39.68 34.73
CA GLY A 183 8.76 -40.48 35.55
C GLY A 183 10.20 -40.54 35.06
N VAL A 184 10.57 -39.79 34.01
CA VAL A 184 11.97 -39.62 33.58
C VAL A 184 12.60 -38.49 34.39
N ASP A 185 13.42 -38.83 35.38
CA ASP A 185 13.93 -37.88 36.38
C ASP A 185 15.44 -37.58 36.28
N ASN A 186 16.18 -38.29 35.43
CA ASN A 186 17.61 -38.07 35.19
C ASN A 186 17.82 -37.00 34.11
N ARG A 187 18.69 -36.01 34.39
CA ARG A 187 18.97 -34.89 33.48
C ARG A 187 19.50 -35.33 32.10
N ASP A 188 20.41 -36.30 32.06
CA ASP A 188 21.01 -36.78 30.81
C ASP A 188 20.00 -37.61 29.99
N ASP A 189 19.15 -38.42 30.65
CA ASP A 189 18.09 -39.17 29.97
C ASP A 189 17.07 -38.24 29.31
N ILE A 190 16.63 -37.19 30.02
CA ILE A 190 15.73 -36.16 29.49
C ILE A 190 16.38 -35.45 28.30
N TYR A 191 17.65 -35.05 28.43
CA TYR A 191 18.38 -34.38 27.35
C TYR A 191 18.46 -35.25 26.08
N ASN A 192 18.82 -36.52 26.23
CA ASN A 192 18.92 -37.47 25.12
C ASN A 192 17.56 -37.74 24.48
N LEU A 193 16.51 -37.88 25.28
CA LEU A 193 15.14 -38.05 24.79
C LEU A 193 14.70 -36.85 23.97
N ILE A 194 14.90 -35.63 24.48
CA ILE A 194 14.53 -34.39 23.78
C ILE A 194 15.30 -34.25 22.46
N ARG A 195 16.62 -34.52 22.46
CA ARG A 195 17.45 -34.47 21.23
C ARG A 195 17.10 -35.51 20.17
N SER A 196 16.36 -36.56 20.52
CA SER A 196 15.84 -37.51 19.54
C SER A 196 14.81 -36.87 18.61
N SER A 197 14.18 -35.76 19.03
CA SER A 197 13.31 -34.96 18.19
C SER A 197 14.10 -34.11 17.20
N THR A 198 13.65 -34.05 15.95
CA THR A 198 14.32 -33.29 14.88
C THR A 198 14.45 -31.80 15.20
N VAL A 199 13.46 -31.22 15.90
CA VAL A 199 13.43 -29.79 16.26
C VAL A 199 14.37 -29.41 17.41
N TYR A 200 14.86 -30.39 18.18
CA TYR A 200 15.86 -30.22 19.25
C TYR A 200 17.17 -30.96 18.95
N SER A 201 17.33 -31.49 17.73
CA SER A 201 18.53 -32.23 17.33
C SER A 201 19.82 -31.42 17.47
N SER A 202 19.73 -30.08 17.43
CA SER A 202 20.82 -29.12 17.63
C SER A 202 20.81 -28.45 19.01
N LEU A 203 20.09 -28.99 20.01
CA LEU A 203 20.04 -28.41 21.35
C LEU A 203 21.38 -28.53 22.06
N GLU A 204 21.96 -27.38 22.43
CA GLU A 204 23.21 -27.35 23.19
C GLU A 204 22.99 -27.74 24.66
N LYS A 205 23.99 -28.37 25.27
CA LYS A 205 23.91 -28.83 26.66
C LYS A 205 23.79 -27.64 27.63
N ASP A 206 24.36 -26.49 27.29
CA ASP A 206 24.28 -25.26 28.09
C ASP A 206 22.87 -24.68 28.09
N ASP A 207 22.20 -24.62 26.94
CA ASP A 207 20.81 -24.14 26.86
C ASP A 207 19.84 -25.08 27.59
N PHE A 208 20.05 -26.40 27.47
CA PHE A 208 19.31 -27.37 28.27
C PHE A 208 19.51 -27.13 29.77
N LYS A 209 20.76 -26.91 30.20
CA LYS A 209 21.07 -26.63 31.61
C LYS A 209 20.36 -25.35 32.08
N LYS A 210 20.44 -24.26 31.32
CA LYS A 210 19.72 -23.01 31.64
C LYS A 210 18.21 -23.22 31.76
N ALA A 211 17.62 -24.06 30.90
CA ALA A 211 16.21 -24.42 30.98
C ALA A 211 15.86 -25.18 32.27
N VAL A 212 16.69 -26.17 32.67
CA VAL A 212 16.51 -26.89 33.94
C VAL A 212 16.69 -25.95 35.13
N ASP A 213 17.74 -25.13 35.13
CA ASP A 213 18.04 -24.19 36.21
C ASP A 213 16.89 -23.18 36.36
N PHE A 214 16.37 -22.64 35.26
CA PHE A 214 15.17 -21.79 35.27
C PHE A 214 13.97 -22.47 35.91
N LEU A 215 13.69 -23.73 35.56
CA LEU A 215 12.57 -24.48 36.13
C LEU A 215 12.73 -24.73 37.64
N ILE A 216 13.96 -24.93 38.12
CA ILE A 216 14.26 -25.10 39.54
C ILE A 216 14.09 -23.76 40.27
N ASP A 217 14.67 -22.68 39.74
CA ASP A 217 14.62 -21.33 40.33
C ASP A 217 13.18 -20.81 40.44
N HIS A 218 12.32 -21.18 39.50
CA HIS A 218 10.90 -20.84 39.50
C HIS A 218 10.03 -21.85 40.27
N TYR A 219 10.63 -22.79 41.00
CA TYR A 219 9.97 -23.83 41.79
C TYR A 219 9.02 -24.72 40.98
N MET A 220 9.25 -24.89 39.67
CA MET A 220 8.50 -25.84 38.84
C MET A 220 9.04 -27.25 38.99
N LEU A 221 10.36 -27.36 39.12
CA LEU A 221 11.07 -28.57 39.48
C LEU A 221 11.87 -28.36 40.77
N ARG A 222 12.33 -29.46 41.36
CA ARG A 222 13.31 -29.49 42.45
C ARG A 222 14.30 -30.59 42.17
N GLU A 223 15.49 -30.49 42.74
CA GLU A 223 16.46 -31.56 42.72
C GLU A 223 16.48 -32.31 44.05
N TYR A 224 16.42 -33.63 44.00
CA TYR A 224 16.52 -34.51 45.16
C TYR A 224 17.36 -35.74 44.80
N ASN A 225 18.44 -35.98 45.54
CA ASN A 225 19.38 -37.08 45.28
C ASN A 225 19.88 -37.14 43.81
N GLY A 226 20.14 -35.99 43.19
CA GLY A 226 20.61 -35.90 41.80
C GLY A 226 19.56 -36.19 40.72
N LYS A 227 18.28 -36.29 41.12
CA LYS A 227 17.12 -36.49 40.23
C LYS A 227 16.20 -35.28 40.27
N LEU A 228 15.55 -34.98 39.16
CA LEU A 228 14.54 -33.95 39.05
C LEU A 228 13.19 -34.46 39.56
N VAL A 229 12.55 -33.71 40.44
CA VAL A 229 11.25 -34.03 41.03
C VAL A 229 10.27 -32.91 40.72
N ARG A 230 9.07 -33.28 40.23
CA ARG A 230 8.01 -32.30 39.98
C ARG A 230 7.54 -31.63 41.27
N THR A 231 7.18 -30.35 41.18
CA THR A 231 6.44 -29.67 42.25
C THR A 231 4.95 -29.56 41.91
N LYS A 232 4.15 -29.06 42.87
CA LYS A 232 2.75 -28.68 42.60
C LYS A 232 2.67 -27.59 41.52
N ARG A 233 3.60 -26.62 41.55
CA ARG A 233 3.66 -25.54 40.56
C ARG A 233 4.02 -26.07 39.18
N GLY A 234 4.96 -27.01 39.07
CA GLY A 234 5.31 -27.67 37.80
C GLY A 234 4.13 -28.40 37.17
N LEU A 235 3.33 -29.12 37.98
CA LEU A 235 2.11 -29.77 37.49
C LEU A 235 1.08 -28.76 36.97
N ILE A 236 0.83 -27.67 37.71
CA ILE A 236 -0.09 -26.60 37.27
C ILE A 236 0.43 -25.94 35.99
N PHE A 237 1.73 -25.67 35.92
CA PHE A 237 2.38 -25.09 34.75
C PHE A 237 2.16 -25.95 33.50
N TYR A 238 2.42 -27.27 33.58
CA TYR A 238 2.23 -28.21 32.48
C TYR A 238 0.76 -28.25 32.02
N VAL A 239 -0.18 -28.48 32.94
CA VAL A 239 -1.62 -28.58 32.60
C VAL A 239 -2.18 -27.26 32.05
N SER A 240 -1.70 -26.12 32.53
CA SER A 240 -2.18 -24.81 32.07
C SER A 240 -1.59 -24.38 30.73
N ASN A 241 -0.56 -25.08 30.22
CA ASN A 241 0.17 -24.69 29.01
C ASN A 241 0.28 -25.82 27.96
N ILE A 242 -0.71 -26.71 27.94
CA ILE A 242 -0.81 -27.79 26.92
C ILE A 242 -0.86 -27.22 25.50
N SER A 243 -1.49 -26.05 25.31
CA SER A 243 -1.52 -25.34 24.04
C SER A 243 -0.48 -24.22 23.99
N SER A 244 0.34 -24.24 22.93
CA SER A 244 1.30 -23.19 22.59
C SER A 244 0.66 -22.01 21.86
N ILE A 245 -0.60 -22.12 21.44
CA ILE A 245 -1.33 -21.05 20.75
C ILE A 245 -1.56 -19.91 21.75
N PRO A 246 -1.13 -18.67 21.45
CA PRO A 246 -1.35 -17.54 22.33
C PRO A 246 -2.84 -17.17 22.40
N ASP A 247 -3.28 -16.77 23.59
CA ASP A 247 -4.63 -16.25 23.79
C ASP A 247 -4.71 -14.80 23.26
N THR A 248 -5.05 -14.63 21.97
CA THR A 248 -5.17 -13.30 21.36
C THR A 248 -6.48 -12.62 21.72
N LYS A 249 -6.42 -11.41 22.28
CA LYS A 249 -7.61 -10.58 22.53
C LYS A 249 -7.93 -9.71 21.31
N THR A 250 -9.22 -9.42 21.12
CA THR A 250 -9.69 -8.45 20.11
C THR A 250 -10.22 -7.19 20.79
N PHE A 251 -9.95 -6.03 20.19
CA PHE A 251 -10.43 -4.71 20.59
C PHE A 251 -11.54 -4.26 19.64
N MET A 252 -12.61 -3.65 20.15
CA MET A 252 -13.68 -3.07 19.33
C MET A 252 -13.33 -1.64 18.93
N VAL A 253 -13.40 -1.33 17.64
CA VAL A 253 -13.20 0.03 17.13
C VAL A 253 -14.54 0.76 17.12
N ILE A 254 -14.59 1.91 17.80
CA ILE A 254 -15.80 2.70 17.98
C ILE A 254 -15.57 4.11 17.44
N ASP A 255 -16.43 4.56 16.54
CA ASP A 255 -16.50 5.96 16.13
C ASP A 255 -16.93 6.80 17.34
N ASN A 256 -16.05 7.68 17.82
CA ASN A 256 -16.30 8.53 18.98
C ASN A 256 -17.38 9.61 18.70
N GLN A 257 -17.61 9.98 17.43
CA GLN A 257 -18.64 10.95 17.07
C GLN A 257 -20.02 10.29 16.96
N MET A 258 -20.09 9.11 16.34
CA MET A 258 -21.36 8.41 16.09
C MET A 258 -21.70 7.33 17.12
N ASN A 259 -20.78 7.04 18.06
CA ASN A 259 -20.82 5.92 19.01
C ASN A 259 -21.15 4.57 18.32
N LYS A 260 -20.63 4.38 17.10
CA LYS A 260 -20.93 3.23 16.25
C LYS A 260 -19.73 2.30 16.16
N LYS A 261 -19.97 0.99 16.27
CA LYS A 261 -18.93 -0.01 16.01
C LYS A 261 -18.53 0.01 14.54
N ILE A 262 -17.25 0.28 14.27
CA ILE A 262 -16.66 0.24 12.93
C ILE A 262 -16.19 -1.18 12.63
N GLY A 263 -15.49 -1.82 13.58
CA GLY A 263 -15.08 -3.22 13.50
C GLY A 263 -14.28 -3.65 14.74
N THR A 264 -13.32 -4.54 14.56
CA THR A 264 -12.41 -5.01 15.62
C THR A 264 -10.94 -4.83 15.22
N LEU A 265 -9.99 -4.92 16.14
CA LEU A 265 -8.54 -4.95 15.88
C LEU A 265 -7.89 -5.96 16.83
N ASP A 266 -6.82 -6.60 16.41
CA ASP A 266 -6.11 -7.58 17.25
C ASP A 266 -5.19 -6.89 18.27
N GLU A 267 -4.92 -7.58 19.39
CA GLU A 267 -4.10 -7.04 20.48
C GLU A 267 -2.68 -6.68 20.05
N GLU A 268 -2.06 -7.43 19.14
CA GLU A 268 -0.73 -7.10 18.61
C GLU A 268 -0.75 -5.77 17.83
N PHE A 269 -1.73 -5.57 16.95
CA PHE A 269 -1.89 -4.31 16.22
C PHE A 269 -2.06 -3.12 17.18
N ILE A 270 -2.83 -3.30 18.24
CA ILE A 270 -3.01 -2.26 19.27
C ILE A 270 -1.73 -2.06 20.09
N ALA A 271 -0.92 -3.09 20.31
CA ALA A 271 0.37 -2.91 20.93
C ALA A 271 1.27 -2.03 20.05
N GLU A 272 1.37 -2.34 18.77
CA GLU A 272 2.27 -1.66 17.83
C GLU A 272 1.79 -0.25 17.42
N HIS A 273 0.50 -0.09 17.15
CA HIS A 273 -0.08 1.12 16.57
C HIS A 273 -1.19 1.78 17.42
N GLY A 274 -1.52 1.23 18.58
CA GLY A 274 -2.61 1.72 19.44
C GLY A 274 -2.34 3.01 20.22
N THR A 275 -1.31 3.77 19.85
CA THR A 275 -0.99 5.05 20.49
C THR A 275 -1.98 6.15 20.06
N PRO A 276 -2.41 7.04 21.00
CA PRO A 276 -3.23 8.19 20.64
C PRO A 276 -2.61 9.03 19.53
N LYS A 277 -3.46 9.56 18.65
CA LYS A 277 -3.12 10.31 17.43
C LYS A 277 -2.58 9.48 16.28
N THR A 278 -2.33 8.19 16.47
CA THR A 278 -2.02 7.28 15.35
C THR A 278 -3.26 7.13 14.48
N ALA A 279 -3.08 7.32 13.18
CA ALA A 279 -4.13 7.11 12.20
C ALA A 279 -4.00 5.70 11.62
N PHE A 280 -5.13 5.07 11.30
CA PHE A 280 -5.16 3.80 10.58
C PHE A 280 -6.35 3.72 9.62
N VAL A 281 -6.26 2.89 8.58
CA VAL A 281 -7.30 2.75 7.56
C VAL A 281 -8.23 1.58 7.88
N MET A 282 -9.53 1.82 8.05
CA MET A 282 -10.48 0.74 8.31
C MET A 282 -11.75 0.97 7.50
N LYS A 283 -12.20 -0.07 6.78
CA LYS A 283 -13.34 0.02 5.85
C LYS A 283 -13.20 1.12 4.79
N GLY A 284 -11.98 1.34 4.30
CA GLY A 284 -11.68 2.33 3.27
C GLY A 284 -11.66 3.78 3.73
N GLU A 285 -11.85 4.04 5.04
CA GLU A 285 -11.74 5.38 5.63
C GLU A 285 -10.55 5.44 6.59
N THR A 286 -9.92 6.61 6.72
CA THR A 286 -8.85 6.84 7.69
C THR A 286 -9.43 7.29 9.03
N TRP A 287 -9.09 6.56 10.07
CA TRP A 287 -9.51 6.76 11.45
C TRP A 287 -8.31 7.13 12.31
N LYS A 288 -8.45 8.13 13.18
CA LYS A 288 -7.42 8.55 14.12
C LYS A 288 -7.79 8.11 15.53
N ILE A 289 -6.90 7.40 16.20
CA ILE A 289 -7.08 6.94 17.58
C ILE A 289 -7.13 8.15 18.50
N VAL A 290 -8.22 8.25 19.26
CA VAL A 290 -8.38 9.22 20.35
C VAL A 290 -7.79 8.63 21.62
N ASN A 291 -8.25 7.44 21.99
CA ASN A 291 -7.76 6.68 23.13
C ASN A 291 -8.07 5.18 22.95
N VAL A 292 -7.43 4.37 23.78
CA VAL A 292 -7.71 2.94 23.93
C VAL A 292 -8.08 2.71 25.38
N GLU A 293 -9.33 2.30 25.63
CA GLU A 293 -9.89 2.08 26.96
C GLU A 293 -10.51 0.68 27.06
N GLY A 294 -10.02 -0.13 27.99
CA GLY A 294 -10.43 -1.53 28.12
C GLY A 294 -10.20 -2.28 26.80
N ARG A 295 -11.27 -2.84 26.22
CA ARG A 295 -11.27 -3.49 24.90
C ARG A 295 -11.94 -2.63 23.82
N LYS A 296 -11.87 -1.30 23.96
CA LYS A 296 -12.44 -0.33 23.01
C LYS A 296 -11.35 0.63 22.53
N VAL A 297 -11.34 0.88 21.23
CA VAL A 297 -10.47 1.85 20.57
C VAL A 297 -11.40 2.92 20.04
N ASN A 298 -11.42 4.08 20.70
CA ASN A 298 -12.26 5.18 20.24
C ASN A 298 -11.50 5.97 19.20
N VAL A 299 -12.14 6.21 18.06
CA VAL A 299 -11.54 6.84 16.89
C VAL A 299 -12.38 7.99 16.37
N VAL A 300 -11.75 8.91 15.64
CA VAL A 300 -12.43 9.95 14.88
C VAL A 300 -12.00 9.88 13.43
N ARG A 301 -12.89 10.23 12.50
CA ARG A 301 -12.52 10.34 11.08
C ARG A 301 -11.40 11.36 10.90
N SER A 302 -10.44 11.04 10.05
CA SER A 302 -9.34 11.93 9.71
C SER A 302 -9.27 12.14 8.21
N GLU A 303 -9.24 13.41 7.80
CA GLU A 303 -9.00 13.80 6.40
C GLU A 303 -7.55 13.62 5.96
N SER A 304 -6.63 13.32 6.90
CA SER A 304 -5.26 13.01 6.50
C SER A 304 -5.24 11.67 5.79
N SER A 305 -4.76 11.66 4.54
CA SER A 305 -4.50 10.46 3.74
C SER A 305 -3.39 9.56 4.31
N LEU A 306 -2.94 9.79 5.54
CA LEU A 306 -1.72 9.20 6.09
C LEU A 306 -2.04 8.34 7.31
N GLY A 307 -2.83 7.28 7.12
CA GLY A 307 -3.12 6.28 8.16
C GLY A 307 -2.29 5.01 8.00
N ALA A 308 -1.82 4.39 9.08
CA ALA A 308 -1.34 3.01 9.10
C ALA A 308 -2.38 2.09 8.46
N ILE A 309 -2.03 1.31 7.45
CA ILE A 309 -2.98 0.27 7.02
C ILE A 309 -2.91 -0.79 8.12
N PRO A 310 -4.01 -1.11 8.82
CA PRO A 310 -4.02 -2.23 9.73
C PRO A 310 -3.81 -3.49 8.91
N ALA A 311 -2.56 -3.94 8.90
CA ALA A 311 -2.27 -5.32 8.59
C ALA A 311 -2.71 -6.11 9.82
N TRP A 312 -3.84 -6.80 9.70
CA TRP A 312 -4.18 -7.85 10.65
C TRP A 312 -3.03 -8.83 10.72
N GLU A 313 -2.66 -9.23 11.93
CA GLU A 313 -1.72 -10.32 12.09
C GLU A 313 -2.34 -11.60 11.51
N GLY A 314 -1.75 -12.10 10.43
CA GLY A 314 -2.19 -13.32 9.75
C GLY A 314 -2.98 -13.15 8.45
N GLU A 315 -3.23 -11.93 7.94
CA GLU A 315 -3.93 -11.74 6.66
C GLU A 315 -3.04 -11.31 5.49
N LEU A 316 -2.14 -10.34 5.66
CA LEU A 316 -1.18 -10.00 4.61
C LEU A 316 0.07 -10.88 4.74
N MET A 317 0.09 -11.94 3.93
CA MET A 317 1.20 -12.88 3.85
C MET A 317 2.47 -12.14 3.40
N PRO A 318 3.61 -12.32 4.09
CA PRO A 318 4.84 -11.64 3.71
C PRO A 318 5.35 -12.21 2.38
N VAL A 319 5.80 -11.31 1.53
CA VAL A 319 6.51 -11.62 0.28
C VAL A 319 7.94 -12.00 0.63
N HIS A 320 8.35 -13.18 0.18
CA HIS A 320 9.68 -13.70 0.42
C HIS A 320 10.72 -12.98 -0.46
N ARG A 321 11.97 -12.87 0.04
CA ARG A 321 13.10 -12.24 -0.66
C ARG A 321 13.23 -12.62 -2.13
N PHE A 322 13.32 -13.91 -2.47
CA PHE A 322 13.48 -14.35 -3.86
C PHE A 322 12.31 -13.92 -4.77
N VAL A 323 11.09 -13.80 -4.23
CA VAL A 323 9.94 -13.30 -4.99
C VAL A 323 10.12 -11.81 -5.27
N ALA A 324 10.49 -11.03 -4.25
CA ALA A 324 10.69 -9.58 -4.37
C ALA A 324 11.87 -9.24 -5.29
N GLU A 325 13.00 -9.94 -5.16
CA GLU A 325 14.18 -9.76 -6.00
C GLU A 325 13.88 -10.11 -7.47
N LYS A 326 13.16 -11.22 -7.72
CA LYS A 326 12.76 -11.59 -9.07
C LYS A 326 11.75 -10.61 -9.67
N ALA A 327 10.79 -10.11 -8.88
CA ALA A 327 9.86 -9.07 -9.34
C ALA A 327 10.60 -7.78 -9.72
N ALA A 328 11.63 -7.39 -8.96
CA ALA A 328 12.47 -6.24 -9.28
C ALA A 328 13.31 -6.45 -10.55
N GLU A 329 13.84 -7.66 -10.78
CA GLU A 329 14.51 -8.02 -12.03
C GLU A 329 13.56 -7.87 -13.24
N LEU A 330 12.34 -8.38 -13.11
CA LEU A 330 11.32 -8.31 -14.16
C LEU A 330 10.91 -6.87 -14.49
N ARG A 331 11.09 -5.87 -13.60
CA ARG A 331 10.81 -4.46 -13.93
C ARG A 331 11.50 -4.03 -15.22
N LYS A 332 12.74 -4.44 -15.44
CA LYS A 332 13.55 -4.11 -16.63
C LYS A 332 13.00 -4.78 -17.90
N GLU A 333 12.48 -6.00 -17.79
CA GLU A 333 11.88 -6.71 -18.92
C GLU A 333 10.53 -6.12 -19.35
N TYR A 334 9.78 -5.57 -18.38
CA TYR A 334 8.41 -5.09 -18.57
C TYR A 334 8.30 -3.57 -18.77
N VAL A 335 9.43 -2.86 -18.91
CA VAL A 335 9.50 -1.40 -19.17
C VAL A 335 8.58 -0.98 -20.32
N SER A 336 8.54 -1.77 -21.40
CA SER A 336 7.74 -1.46 -22.58
C SER A 336 6.23 -1.59 -22.35
N LYS A 337 5.80 -2.38 -21.35
CA LYS A 337 4.37 -2.61 -21.05
C LYS A 337 3.76 -1.53 -20.17
N PHE A 338 4.56 -0.86 -19.33
CA PHE A 338 4.06 0.09 -18.33
C PHE A 338 4.71 1.46 -18.50
N SER A 339 3.91 2.50 -18.70
CA SER A 339 4.38 3.89 -18.85
C SER A 339 5.24 4.34 -17.67
N VAL A 340 4.86 3.93 -16.46
CA VAL A 340 5.59 4.23 -15.21
C VAL A 340 7.00 3.65 -15.23
N LEU A 341 7.15 2.41 -15.67
CA LEU A 341 8.46 1.78 -15.76
C LEU A 341 9.31 2.39 -16.88
N LYS A 342 8.68 2.83 -17.98
CA LYS A 342 9.35 3.57 -19.06
C LYS A 342 9.89 4.93 -18.59
N GLU A 343 9.11 5.68 -17.83
CA GLU A 343 9.55 6.94 -17.23
C GLU A 343 10.65 6.69 -16.19
N GLN A 344 10.53 5.64 -15.38
CA GLN A 344 11.58 5.22 -14.44
C GLN A 344 12.90 4.93 -15.17
N ASP A 345 12.88 4.06 -16.18
CA ASP A 345 14.07 3.57 -16.87
C ASP A 345 14.83 4.67 -17.63
N THR A 346 14.10 5.68 -18.14
CA THR A 346 14.69 6.75 -18.96
C THR A 346 15.35 7.85 -18.14
N ALA A 347 14.89 8.12 -16.92
CA ALA A 347 15.30 9.29 -16.13
C ALA A 347 15.86 8.95 -14.75
N PHE A 348 15.67 7.72 -14.25
CA PHE A 348 16.00 7.33 -12.88
C PHE A 348 16.70 5.97 -12.84
N ILE A 349 17.33 5.69 -11.70
CA ILE A 349 17.89 4.36 -11.45
C ILE A 349 16.72 3.40 -11.20
N MET A 350 16.71 2.25 -11.88
CA MET A 350 15.76 1.18 -11.61
C MET A 350 16.23 0.39 -10.38
N PRO A 351 15.50 0.42 -9.24
CA PRO A 351 15.92 -0.28 -8.03
C PRO A 351 15.77 -1.79 -8.20
N ASP A 352 16.79 -2.54 -7.75
CA ASP A 352 16.81 -4.00 -7.75
C ASP A 352 17.66 -4.56 -6.61
N SER A 353 17.91 -5.88 -6.62
CA SER A 353 18.70 -6.57 -5.58
C SER A 353 20.14 -6.07 -5.41
N LYS A 354 20.68 -5.29 -6.36
CA LYS A 354 22.04 -4.73 -6.35
C LYS A 354 22.07 -3.22 -6.20
N ASP A 355 20.98 -2.53 -6.50
CA ASP A 355 20.88 -1.07 -6.42
C ASP A 355 19.71 -0.66 -5.50
N ILE A 356 20.04 -0.32 -4.25
CA ILE A 356 19.13 0.38 -3.33
C ILE A 356 19.11 1.85 -3.73
N VAL A 357 17.92 2.45 -3.80
CA VAL A 357 17.74 3.87 -4.15
C VAL A 357 16.98 4.58 -3.04
N ILE A 358 17.55 5.66 -2.52
CA ILE A 358 16.94 6.52 -1.50
C ILE A 358 16.47 7.82 -2.14
N GLU A 359 15.18 8.13 -2.01
CA GLU A 359 14.55 9.31 -2.61
C GLU A 359 13.68 10.07 -1.60
N ARG A 360 13.28 11.29 -1.96
CA ARG A 360 12.37 12.13 -1.15
C ARG A 360 11.12 12.53 -1.90
N VAL A 361 9.95 12.30 -1.30
CA VAL A 361 8.65 12.81 -1.77
C VAL A 361 7.91 13.48 -0.62
N GLN A 362 7.59 14.77 -0.73
CA GLN A 362 6.69 15.47 0.21
C GLN A 362 7.02 15.27 1.71
N GLY A 363 8.32 15.26 2.08
CA GLY A 363 8.77 15.05 3.46
C GLY A 363 8.86 13.58 3.90
N TYR A 364 8.62 12.64 2.99
CA TYR A 364 8.89 11.22 3.15
C TYR A 364 10.20 10.86 2.46
N VAL A 365 11.03 10.10 3.16
CA VAL A 365 12.16 9.38 2.59
C VAL A 365 11.67 7.99 2.21
N ILE A 366 11.95 7.59 0.97
CA ILE A 366 11.58 6.29 0.41
C ILE A 366 12.87 5.57 0.07
N ILE A 367 13.10 4.45 0.74
CA ILE A 367 14.23 3.56 0.51
C ILE A 367 13.71 2.39 -0.31
N HIS A 368 13.99 2.37 -1.61
CA HIS A 368 13.67 1.25 -2.49
C HIS A 368 14.59 0.08 -2.18
N SER A 369 14.05 -0.93 -1.49
CA SER A 369 14.72 -2.10 -0.96
C SER A 369 13.92 -3.34 -1.34
N THR A 370 14.38 -4.10 -2.33
CA THR A 370 13.61 -5.18 -2.97
C THR A 370 13.84 -6.54 -2.33
N PHE A 371 13.99 -6.60 -1.00
CA PHE A 371 14.38 -7.81 -0.27
C PHE A 371 13.19 -8.52 0.43
N GLY A 372 11.96 -8.08 0.18
CA GLY A 372 10.76 -8.66 0.77
C GLY A 372 10.46 -8.11 2.17
N ASN A 373 9.30 -8.48 2.70
CA ASN A 373 8.75 -7.83 3.91
C ASN A 373 9.65 -8.03 5.13
N LYS A 374 10.01 -9.27 5.47
CA LYS A 374 10.70 -9.58 6.74
C LYS A 374 12.10 -8.96 6.83
N ILE A 375 12.80 -8.81 5.72
CA ILE A 375 14.13 -8.17 5.69
C ILE A 375 13.96 -6.65 5.79
N ASN A 376 13.03 -6.07 5.03
CA ASN A 376 12.74 -4.64 5.10
C ASN A 376 12.23 -4.22 6.49
N GLU A 377 11.49 -5.08 7.18
CA GLU A 377 11.06 -4.91 8.57
C GLU A 377 12.26 -4.74 9.50
N GLY A 378 13.22 -5.67 9.45
CA GLY A 378 14.44 -5.56 10.26
C GLY A 378 15.27 -4.32 9.94
N LEU A 379 15.49 -4.02 8.66
CA LEU A 379 16.19 -2.79 8.26
C LEU A 379 15.48 -1.54 8.77
N SER A 380 14.15 -1.52 8.72
CA SER A 380 13.34 -0.41 9.22
C SER A 380 13.49 -0.18 10.72
N TYR A 381 13.54 -1.24 11.54
CA TYR A 381 13.78 -1.13 12.98
C TYR A 381 15.16 -0.56 13.32
N ILE A 382 16.19 -0.91 12.53
CA ILE A 382 17.54 -0.35 12.71
C ILE A 382 17.52 1.16 12.38
N ILE A 383 17.03 1.51 11.20
CA ILE A 383 17.04 2.89 10.70
C ILE A 383 16.15 3.79 11.57
N SER A 384 14.94 3.35 11.91
CA SER A 384 13.97 4.18 12.65
C SER A 384 14.43 4.52 14.06
N GLU A 385 15.15 3.61 14.73
CA GLU A 385 15.69 3.88 16.06
C GLU A 385 16.87 4.86 15.99
N GLU A 386 17.82 4.63 15.07
CA GLU A 386 18.96 5.54 14.90
C GLU A 386 18.48 6.95 14.49
N LEU A 387 17.41 7.05 13.70
CA LEU A 387 16.76 8.33 13.41
C LEU A 387 16.10 8.95 14.65
N SER A 388 15.42 8.13 15.45
CA SER A 388 14.72 8.60 16.65
C SER A 388 15.72 9.16 17.67
N GLU A 389 16.88 8.53 17.83
CA GLU A 389 17.97 9.02 18.69
C GLU A 389 18.55 10.35 18.19
N LYS A 390 18.69 10.52 16.87
CA LYS A 390 19.17 11.77 16.27
C LYS A 390 18.17 12.93 16.37
N ILE A 391 16.88 12.65 16.15
CA ILE A 391 15.82 13.66 16.09
C ILE A 391 15.28 13.98 17.50
N GLY A 392 15.40 13.04 18.44
CA GLY A 392 14.83 13.15 19.78
C GLY A 392 13.32 12.89 19.84
N GLU A 393 12.73 12.39 18.75
CA GLU A 393 11.30 12.06 18.63
C GLU A 393 11.12 10.68 18.01
N SER A 394 10.02 10.00 18.32
CA SER A 394 9.70 8.70 17.72
C SER A 394 9.45 8.84 16.22
N VAL A 395 10.18 8.08 15.42
CA VAL A 395 10.02 8.06 13.96
C VAL A 395 9.10 6.91 13.56
N MET A 396 8.02 7.23 12.84
CA MET A 396 7.16 6.20 12.24
C MET A 396 7.68 5.82 10.86
N SER A 397 7.77 4.52 10.63
CA SER A 397 8.10 3.92 9.34
C SER A 397 6.95 3.05 8.84
N LYS A 398 6.93 2.84 7.53
CA LYS A 398 6.02 1.91 6.85
C LYS A 398 6.82 1.08 5.87
N ILE A 399 6.42 -0.17 5.70
CA ILE A 399 7.16 -1.13 4.89
C ILE A 399 6.23 -1.81 3.90
N ASP A 400 6.73 -1.97 2.68
CA ASP A 400 6.21 -2.91 1.69
C ASP A 400 7.36 -3.86 1.26
N PRO A 401 7.11 -4.88 0.42
CA PRO A 401 8.14 -5.82 -0.03
C PRO A 401 9.33 -5.18 -0.78
N TYR A 402 9.13 -3.97 -1.29
CA TYR A 402 10.02 -3.24 -2.20
C TYR A 402 10.53 -1.92 -1.62
N ARG A 403 9.97 -1.43 -0.50
CA ARG A 403 10.21 -0.08 0.02
C ARG A 403 10.12 -0.01 1.54
N ILE A 404 10.95 0.86 2.11
CA ILE A 404 10.83 1.37 3.49
C ILE A 404 10.56 2.87 3.38
N ILE A 405 9.46 3.32 3.96
CA ILE A 405 8.96 4.70 3.87
C ILE A 405 9.00 5.32 5.25
N ILE A 406 9.72 6.43 5.40
CA ILE A 406 9.97 7.08 6.68
C ILE A 406 9.66 8.56 6.56
N LYS A 407 8.92 9.12 7.51
CA LYS A 407 8.68 10.56 7.56
C LYS A 407 9.83 11.25 8.29
N THR A 408 10.68 11.95 7.55
CA THR A 408 11.81 12.69 8.13
C THR A 408 12.28 13.80 7.19
N LEU A 409 12.83 14.86 7.80
CA LEU A 409 13.45 15.96 7.07
C LEU A 409 14.98 15.82 6.95
N LEU A 410 15.59 14.83 7.62
CA LEU A 410 17.05 14.63 7.60
C LEU A 410 17.61 14.44 6.18
N PRO A 411 18.81 14.95 5.86
CA PRO A 411 19.40 14.81 4.52
C PRO A 411 19.49 13.35 4.06
N LEU A 412 19.22 13.09 2.77
CA LEU A 412 19.27 11.73 2.22
C LEU A 412 20.67 11.09 2.31
N LYS A 413 21.72 11.91 2.34
CA LYS A 413 23.09 11.45 2.56
C LYS A 413 23.26 10.81 3.93
N GLU A 414 22.63 11.37 4.97
CA GLU A 414 22.67 10.76 6.30
C GLU A 414 21.96 9.40 6.30
N MET A 415 20.81 9.28 5.62
CA MET A 415 20.10 8.00 5.48
C MET A 415 20.98 6.90 4.86
N LYS A 416 21.79 7.27 3.85
CA LYS A 416 22.77 6.36 3.24
C LYS A 416 23.90 5.99 4.20
N GLU A 417 24.39 6.95 4.97
CA GLU A 417 25.46 6.73 5.96
C GLU A 417 25.00 5.78 7.06
N MET A 418 23.76 5.90 7.52
CA MET A 418 23.14 5.00 8.51
C MET A 418 23.13 3.54 8.04
N LEU A 419 22.68 3.28 6.81
CA LEU A 419 22.75 1.92 6.24
C LEU A 419 24.18 1.36 6.13
N SER A 420 25.16 2.23 5.97
CA SER A 420 26.57 1.85 5.78
C SER A 420 27.31 1.71 7.12
N SER A 421 26.82 2.33 8.20
CA SER A 421 27.48 2.38 9.51
C SER A 421 27.17 1.18 10.39
N ILE A 422 26.10 0.43 10.11
CA ILE A 422 25.62 -0.71 10.91
C ILE A 422 26.75 -1.72 11.11
N LYS A 423 27.21 -1.93 12.35
CA LYS A 423 28.34 -2.85 12.63
C LYS A 423 27.84 -4.23 12.98
N ASP A 424 26.91 -4.30 13.91
CA ASP A 424 26.33 -5.51 14.46
C ASP A 424 24.81 -5.47 14.34
N ALA A 425 24.31 -5.97 13.21
CA ALA A 425 22.89 -5.95 12.91
C ALA A 425 22.05 -6.70 13.94
N GLU A 426 22.56 -7.79 14.53
CA GLU A 426 21.81 -8.56 15.53
C GLU A 426 21.78 -7.83 16.87
N GLY A 427 22.92 -7.36 17.35
CA GLY A 427 22.99 -6.59 18.60
C GLY A 427 22.14 -5.32 18.54
N GLU A 428 22.22 -4.58 17.43
CA GLU A 428 21.41 -3.38 17.20
C GLU A 428 19.91 -3.73 17.15
N LEU A 429 19.50 -4.75 16.39
CA LEU A 429 18.11 -5.19 16.35
C LEU A 429 17.59 -5.60 17.73
N ARG A 430 18.34 -6.42 18.48
CA ARG A 430 17.92 -6.86 19.81
C ARG A 430 17.72 -5.67 20.75
N ASN A 431 18.64 -4.71 20.74
CA ASN A 431 18.56 -3.50 21.55
C ASN A 431 17.37 -2.62 21.15
N ASN A 432 17.17 -2.40 19.85
CA ASN A 432 16.10 -1.55 19.32
C ASN A 432 14.74 -2.18 19.58
N LEU A 433 14.58 -3.47 19.29
CA LEU A 433 13.34 -4.20 19.52
C LEU A 433 12.92 -4.17 20.98
N ARG A 434 13.82 -4.27 21.95
CA ARG A 434 13.48 -4.24 23.40
C ARG A 434 12.70 -2.98 23.80
N LYS A 435 12.93 -1.86 23.11
CA LYS A 435 12.27 -0.58 23.36
C LYS A 435 10.85 -0.52 22.77
N THR A 436 10.46 -1.48 21.93
CA THR A 436 9.21 -1.45 21.16
C THR A 436 8.04 -2.08 21.91
N SER A 437 6.84 -1.67 21.52
CA SER A 437 5.62 -2.32 22.01
C SER A 437 5.47 -3.76 21.51
N LEU A 438 6.01 -4.09 20.33
CA LEU A 438 6.00 -5.45 19.79
C LEU A 438 6.77 -6.41 20.70
N TYR A 439 7.97 -6.01 21.15
CA TYR A 439 8.74 -6.80 22.11
C TYR A 439 7.97 -6.97 23.42
N THR A 440 7.40 -5.89 23.95
CA THR A 440 6.61 -5.94 25.19
C THR A 440 5.43 -6.92 25.05
N TYR A 441 4.72 -6.90 23.91
CA TYR A 441 3.63 -7.80 23.61
C TYR A 441 4.08 -9.27 23.55
N ARG A 442 5.14 -9.56 22.78
CA ARG A 442 5.70 -10.91 22.65
C ARG A 442 6.24 -11.44 23.97
N PHE A 443 6.93 -10.59 24.73
CA PHE A 443 7.41 -10.91 26.08
C PHE A 443 6.28 -11.39 26.99
N ILE A 444 5.13 -10.73 26.99
CA ILE A 444 3.98 -11.16 27.81
C ILE A 444 3.53 -12.58 27.41
N ASN A 445 3.41 -12.85 26.12
CA ASN A 445 2.97 -14.16 25.62
C ASN A 445 3.98 -15.25 25.97
N VAL A 446 5.26 -15.00 25.73
CA VAL A 446 6.37 -15.89 26.09
C VAL A 446 6.42 -16.13 27.60
N ALA A 447 6.36 -15.07 28.41
CA ALA A 447 6.38 -15.17 29.88
C ALA A 447 5.18 -15.96 30.45
N LYS A 448 4.01 -15.91 29.79
CA LYS A 448 2.88 -16.80 30.12
C LYS A 448 3.19 -18.25 29.79
N ARG A 449 3.78 -18.54 28.62
CA ARG A 449 4.18 -19.90 28.21
C ARG A 449 5.33 -20.47 29.04
N PHE A 450 6.17 -19.62 29.66
CA PHE A 450 7.14 -19.99 30.69
C PHE A 450 6.55 -20.07 32.11
N GLY A 451 5.27 -19.73 32.31
CA GLY A 451 4.62 -19.75 33.63
C GLY A 451 5.17 -18.74 34.64
N VAL A 452 5.85 -17.69 34.16
CA VAL A 452 6.24 -16.51 34.93
C VAL A 452 5.00 -15.67 35.23
N ILE A 453 4.14 -15.49 34.22
CA ILE A 453 2.88 -14.74 34.32
C ILE A 453 1.71 -15.73 34.23
N SER A 454 0.71 -15.57 35.09
CA SER A 454 -0.55 -16.31 34.97
C SER A 454 -1.32 -15.89 33.71
N ARG A 455 -1.93 -16.84 33.00
CA ARG A 455 -2.76 -16.54 31.82
C ARG A 455 -3.91 -15.55 32.10
N ALA A 456 -4.45 -15.57 33.32
CA ALA A 456 -5.56 -14.72 33.75
C ALA A 456 -5.12 -13.40 34.43
N ALA A 457 -3.81 -13.14 34.54
CA ALA A 457 -3.35 -11.93 35.21
C ALA A 457 -3.61 -10.68 34.37
N ASP A 458 -4.25 -9.69 35.00
CA ASP A 458 -4.21 -8.31 34.53
C ASP A 458 -2.95 -7.64 35.08
N TYR A 459 -2.20 -6.96 34.20
CA TYR A 459 -0.91 -6.35 34.53
C TYR A 459 -0.90 -4.88 34.16
N THR A 460 -0.20 -4.08 34.96
CA THR A 460 0.04 -2.66 34.67
C THR A 460 1.30 -2.51 33.82
N LYS A 461 1.38 -1.45 33.01
CA LYS A 461 2.58 -1.16 32.19
C LYS A 461 3.88 -1.08 33.03
N PRO A 462 3.92 -0.45 34.22
CA PRO A 462 5.13 -0.42 35.04
C PRO A 462 5.58 -1.81 35.52
N TYR A 463 4.62 -2.68 35.87
CA TYR A 463 4.94 -4.05 36.29
C TYR A 463 5.63 -4.84 35.17
N ILE A 464 5.09 -4.77 33.94
CA ILE A 464 5.70 -5.46 32.79
C ILE A 464 7.09 -4.92 32.48
N ARG A 465 7.30 -3.60 32.52
CA ARG A 465 8.64 -3.03 32.31
C ARG A 465 9.65 -3.54 33.32
N ASN A 466 9.28 -3.57 34.61
CA ASN A 466 10.16 -4.10 35.65
C ASN A 466 10.47 -5.59 35.42
N LEU A 467 9.48 -6.36 34.99
CA LEU A 467 9.67 -7.78 34.71
C LEU A 467 10.59 -8.03 33.51
N ILE A 468 10.50 -7.21 32.46
CA ILE A 468 11.42 -7.23 31.31
C ILE A 468 12.86 -6.98 31.78
N GLU A 469 13.07 -6.02 32.68
CA GLU A 469 14.41 -5.73 33.23
C GLU A 469 14.93 -6.87 34.10
N ILE A 470 14.09 -7.48 34.96
CA ILE A 470 14.48 -8.61 35.82
C ILE A 470 14.87 -9.85 35.00
N LEU A 471 14.13 -10.11 33.91
CA LEU A 471 14.34 -11.28 33.06
C LEU A 471 15.27 -11.02 31.88
N LYS A 472 15.94 -9.87 31.84
CA LYS A 472 16.91 -9.55 30.81
C LYS A 472 18.01 -10.62 30.73
N ASP A 473 18.41 -10.97 29.51
CA ASP A 473 19.46 -11.96 29.22
C ASP A 473 19.18 -13.38 29.76
N THR A 474 17.92 -13.68 30.12
CA THR A 474 17.46 -15.03 30.50
C THR A 474 16.96 -15.82 29.28
N ILE A 475 16.65 -17.11 29.46
CA ILE A 475 16.02 -17.93 28.41
C ILE A 475 14.64 -17.41 27.98
N VAL A 476 13.94 -16.67 28.86
CA VAL A 476 12.65 -16.04 28.53
C VAL A 476 12.88 -14.94 27.51
N ASP A 477 13.84 -14.05 27.79
CA ASP A 477 14.24 -12.93 26.92
C ASP A 477 14.76 -13.43 25.57
N ALA A 478 15.60 -14.48 25.58
CA ALA A 478 16.08 -15.13 24.37
C ALA A 478 14.94 -15.67 23.49
N GLU A 479 13.93 -16.31 24.08
CA GLU A 479 12.78 -16.84 23.33
C GLU A 479 11.91 -15.73 22.72
N VAL A 480 11.79 -14.56 23.37
CA VAL A 480 11.10 -13.41 22.77
C VAL A 480 11.74 -13.02 21.45
N TYR A 481 13.06 -12.92 21.43
CA TYR A 481 13.79 -12.60 20.20
C TYR A 481 13.68 -13.73 19.17
N ASN A 482 13.78 -15.00 19.58
CA ASN A 482 13.60 -16.13 18.68
C ASN A 482 12.24 -16.10 17.97
N GLU A 483 11.16 -15.77 18.69
CA GLU A 483 9.83 -15.65 18.13
C GLU A 483 9.71 -14.46 17.17
N ILE A 484 10.25 -13.28 17.53
CA ILE A 484 10.22 -12.09 16.66
C ILE A 484 11.03 -12.33 15.37
N PHE A 485 12.25 -12.87 15.48
CA PHE A 485 13.12 -13.15 14.33
C PHE A 485 12.62 -14.33 13.47
N ARG A 486 11.73 -15.15 13.99
CA ARG A 486 11.08 -16.18 13.17
C ARG A 486 9.86 -15.62 12.44
N ASP A 487 8.99 -14.93 13.18
CA ASP A 487 7.66 -14.60 12.69
C ASP A 487 7.68 -13.30 11.87
N LYS A 488 8.49 -12.31 12.25
CA LYS A 488 8.45 -10.94 11.71
C LYS A 488 9.70 -10.50 10.96
N ILE A 489 10.89 -10.85 11.45
CA ILE A 489 12.15 -10.29 10.94
C ILE A 489 13.11 -11.38 10.50
N ASP A 490 13.47 -11.43 9.22
CA ASP A 490 14.48 -12.35 8.71
C ASP A 490 15.89 -11.83 9.05
N LEU A 491 16.38 -12.20 10.24
CA LEU A 491 17.66 -11.73 10.77
C LEU A 491 18.84 -12.12 9.86
N ASP A 492 18.85 -13.34 9.34
CA ASP A 492 19.93 -13.81 8.46
C ASP A 492 19.92 -13.07 7.13
N GLY A 493 18.73 -12.80 6.59
CA GLY A 493 18.54 -11.95 5.42
C GLY A 493 19.03 -10.51 5.64
N VAL A 494 18.73 -9.92 6.80
CA VAL A 494 19.21 -8.57 7.18
C VAL A 494 20.73 -8.55 7.28
N LYS A 495 21.34 -9.54 7.96
CA LYS A 495 22.81 -9.68 8.06
C LYS A 495 23.46 -9.82 6.68
N ASP A 496 22.87 -10.63 5.80
CA ASP A 496 23.37 -10.79 4.43
C ASP A 496 23.33 -9.47 3.65
N VAL A 497 22.21 -8.74 3.67
CA VAL A 497 22.07 -7.45 2.96
C VAL A 497 23.08 -6.44 3.48
N ILE A 498 23.20 -6.26 4.80
CA ILE A 498 24.18 -5.33 5.40
C ILE A 498 25.61 -5.76 5.06
N GLY A 499 25.90 -7.08 5.11
CA GLY A 499 27.19 -7.63 4.70
C GLY A 499 27.53 -7.31 3.24
N LYS A 500 26.56 -7.44 2.33
CA LYS A 500 26.71 -7.13 0.91
C LYS A 500 26.87 -5.64 0.62
N ILE A 501 26.18 -4.78 1.38
CA ILE A 501 26.39 -3.32 1.33
C ILE A 501 27.84 -2.98 1.71
N LYS A 502 28.36 -3.55 2.81
CA LYS A 502 29.74 -3.32 3.28
C LYS A 502 30.79 -3.79 2.27
N ARG A 503 30.53 -4.90 1.57
CA ARG A 503 31.43 -5.43 0.52
C ARG A 503 31.30 -4.68 -0.81
N GLY A 504 30.34 -3.76 -0.94
CA GLY A 504 30.07 -3.03 -2.18
C GLY A 504 29.37 -3.85 -3.27
N GLU A 505 28.84 -5.02 -2.92
CA GLU A 505 28.02 -5.86 -3.80
C GLU A 505 26.62 -5.27 -4.02
N ILE A 506 26.10 -4.57 -3.01
CA ILE A 506 24.88 -3.76 -3.08
C ILE A 506 25.27 -2.29 -2.99
N LYS A 507 24.87 -1.51 -3.99
CA LYS A 507 25.08 -0.06 -4.03
C LYS A 507 23.91 0.66 -3.39
N VAL A 508 24.20 1.64 -2.55
CA VAL A 508 23.22 2.56 -1.98
C VAL A 508 23.32 3.90 -2.70
N ASN A 509 22.33 4.19 -3.52
CA ASN A 509 22.23 5.39 -4.34
C ASN A 509 21.28 6.39 -3.68
N VAL A 510 21.56 7.68 -3.86
CA VAL A 510 20.72 8.78 -3.35
C VAL A 510 20.27 9.63 -4.52
N ASN A 511 18.97 9.89 -4.63
CA ASN A 511 18.40 10.83 -5.57
C ASN A 511 17.74 11.98 -4.78
N ASP A 512 18.46 13.10 -4.69
CA ASP A 512 18.01 14.34 -4.04
C ASP A 512 17.28 15.30 -5.00
N GLY A 513 16.99 14.84 -6.22
CA GLY A 513 16.26 15.58 -7.25
C GLY A 513 14.75 15.35 -7.20
N ASN A 514 14.12 15.33 -8.39
CA ASN A 514 12.73 14.91 -8.49
C ASN A 514 12.61 13.43 -8.12
N ALA A 515 11.58 13.09 -7.34
CA ALA A 515 11.31 11.70 -7.01
C ALA A 515 10.89 10.91 -8.24
N SER A 516 11.26 9.63 -8.26
CA SER A 516 10.94 8.76 -9.37
C SER A 516 9.47 8.31 -9.36
N PRO A 517 8.91 7.91 -10.51
CA PRO A 517 7.53 7.40 -10.59
C PRO A 517 7.25 6.26 -9.60
N LEU A 518 8.23 5.37 -9.36
CA LEU A 518 8.12 4.27 -8.39
C LEU A 518 7.97 4.75 -6.94
N SER A 519 8.52 5.92 -6.60
CA SER A 519 8.37 6.52 -5.26
C SER A 519 6.95 7.01 -5.01
N TYR A 520 6.34 7.64 -6.01
CA TYR A 520 4.94 8.07 -5.92
C TYR A 520 3.99 6.87 -5.84
N GLU A 521 4.24 5.83 -6.64
CA GLU A 521 3.46 4.60 -6.62
C GLU A 521 3.50 3.91 -5.25
N GLY A 522 4.69 3.81 -4.65
CA GLY A 522 4.85 3.26 -3.31
C GLY A 522 4.06 4.02 -2.24
N LEU A 523 4.08 5.36 -2.31
CA LEU A 523 3.30 6.18 -1.38
C LEU A 523 1.79 6.04 -1.59
N GLU A 524 1.31 6.03 -2.83
CA GLU A 524 -0.11 5.88 -3.15
C GLU A 524 -0.66 4.54 -2.64
N VAL A 525 0.06 3.44 -2.91
CA VAL A 525 -0.29 2.09 -2.42
C VAL A 525 -0.30 2.05 -0.89
N THR A 526 0.68 2.69 -0.25
CA THR A 526 0.89 2.59 1.20
C THR A 526 -0.07 3.44 2.03
N TYR A 527 -0.56 4.55 1.47
CA TYR A 527 -1.32 5.55 2.21
C TYR A 527 -2.78 5.70 1.74
N GLY A 528 -3.14 5.21 0.56
CA GLY A 528 -4.53 5.21 0.09
C GLY A 528 -5.05 6.63 -0.15
N GLY A 529 -4.95 7.10 -1.39
CA GLY A 529 -5.47 8.40 -1.80
C GLY A 529 -4.56 9.13 -2.79
N SER A 530 -5.11 10.17 -3.42
CA SER A 530 -4.54 10.97 -4.50
C SER A 530 -3.27 11.75 -4.10
N ILE A 531 -2.15 11.05 -3.89
CA ILE A 531 -0.82 11.65 -4.02
C ILE A 531 -0.61 11.83 -5.52
N VAL A 532 -1.15 12.93 -6.04
CA VAL A 532 -1.09 13.19 -7.46
C VAL A 532 0.37 13.46 -7.83
N ARG A 533 0.95 12.60 -8.67
CA ARG A 533 2.26 12.86 -9.28
C ARG A 533 2.24 14.27 -9.87
N PRO A 534 3.26 15.12 -9.70
CA PRO A 534 3.27 16.45 -10.31
C PRO A 534 2.99 16.43 -11.82
N SER A 535 3.41 15.37 -12.52
CA SER A 535 3.11 15.13 -13.94
C SER A 535 1.63 14.82 -14.21
N GLU A 536 0.98 14.00 -13.37
CA GLU A 536 -0.46 13.72 -13.46
C GLU A 536 -1.30 14.89 -12.96
N ALA A 537 -0.86 15.64 -11.96
CA ALA A 537 -1.53 16.86 -11.51
C ALA A 537 -1.49 17.91 -12.61
N ARG A 538 -0.33 18.05 -13.28
CA ARG A 538 -0.20 18.89 -14.47
C ARG A 538 -1.04 18.37 -15.62
N LYS A 539 -1.06 17.05 -15.88
CA LYS A 539 -1.88 16.46 -16.95
C LYS A 539 -3.37 16.67 -16.69
N THR A 540 -3.87 16.32 -15.52
CA THR A 540 -5.28 16.52 -15.12
C THR A 540 -5.64 18.00 -15.10
N LEU A 541 -4.76 18.89 -14.60
CA LEU A 541 -4.98 20.34 -14.66
C LEU A 541 -4.99 20.85 -16.11
N ARG A 542 -4.06 20.39 -16.95
CA ARG A 542 -4.03 20.70 -18.39
C ARG A 542 -5.30 20.22 -19.07
N ASP A 543 -5.75 18.99 -18.82
CA ASP A 543 -6.94 18.40 -19.42
C ASP A 543 -8.20 19.16 -19.00
N LEU A 544 -8.31 19.52 -17.71
CA LEU A 544 -9.42 20.33 -17.18
C LEU A 544 -9.44 21.74 -17.79
N VAL A 545 -8.27 22.39 -17.85
CA VAL A 545 -8.14 23.72 -18.47
C VAL A 545 -8.42 23.65 -19.97
N LYS A 546 -7.93 22.62 -20.67
CA LYS A 546 -8.15 22.39 -22.10
C LYS A 546 -9.64 22.19 -22.40
N SER A 547 -10.35 21.37 -21.63
CA SER A 547 -11.81 21.19 -21.76
C SER A 547 -12.54 22.52 -21.62
N ARG A 548 -12.24 23.27 -20.54
CA ARG A 548 -12.84 24.59 -20.30
C ARG A 548 -12.57 25.59 -21.43
N LEU A 549 -11.33 25.67 -21.93
CA LEU A 549 -10.98 26.59 -23.02
C LEU A 549 -11.70 26.23 -24.31
N ASN A 550 -11.78 24.94 -24.63
CA ASN A 550 -12.49 24.42 -25.81
C ASN A 550 -14.00 24.69 -25.76
N GLU A 551 -14.61 24.51 -24.58
CA GLU A 551 -16.04 24.74 -24.33
C GLU A 551 -16.39 26.22 -24.08
N THR A 552 -15.41 27.12 -24.10
CA THR A 552 -15.69 28.56 -23.97
C THR A 552 -16.35 29.07 -25.25
N ARG A 553 -17.54 29.66 -25.11
CA ARG A 553 -18.26 30.30 -26.22
C ARG A 553 -17.69 31.69 -26.51
N LEU A 554 -17.36 31.92 -27.77
CA LEU A 554 -16.86 33.19 -28.29
C LEU A 554 -17.82 33.75 -29.33
N TYR A 555 -17.85 35.08 -29.45
CA TYR A 555 -18.55 35.77 -30.52
C TYR A 555 -17.56 36.10 -31.65
N LEU A 556 -17.90 35.71 -32.88
CA LEU A 556 -17.06 35.93 -34.05
C LEU A 556 -17.70 36.91 -35.04
N GLN A 557 -16.89 37.84 -35.53
CA GLN A 557 -17.33 38.87 -36.48
C GLN A 557 -16.27 39.15 -37.53
N CYS A 558 -16.70 39.34 -38.78
CA CYS A 558 -15.82 39.74 -39.86
C CYS A 558 -15.47 41.24 -39.78
N LEU A 559 -14.19 41.58 -39.74
CA LEU A 559 -13.73 42.97 -39.75
C LEU A 559 -13.61 43.57 -41.16
N ASN A 560 -13.82 42.79 -42.22
CA ASN A 560 -13.84 43.31 -43.59
C ASN A 560 -15.21 43.91 -43.96
N CYS A 561 -16.30 43.18 -43.68
CA CYS A 561 -17.65 43.61 -44.08
C CYS A 561 -18.66 43.71 -42.91
N GLY A 562 -18.23 43.44 -41.68
CA GLY A 562 -19.06 43.52 -40.47
C GLY A 562 -20.04 42.37 -40.27
N TYR A 563 -20.01 41.35 -41.13
CA TYR A 563 -20.89 40.19 -41.01
C TYR A 563 -20.66 39.46 -39.69
N ARG A 564 -21.75 39.22 -38.96
CA ARG A 564 -21.77 38.51 -37.68
C ARG A 564 -21.82 37.01 -37.96
N ILE A 565 -20.74 36.30 -37.63
CA ILE A 565 -20.66 34.85 -37.84
C ILE A 565 -21.49 34.13 -36.77
N GLY A 566 -21.48 34.65 -35.54
CA GLY A 566 -22.30 34.16 -34.45
C GLY A 566 -21.46 33.67 -33.28
N GLU A 567 -22.12 32.92 -32.41
CA GLU A 567 -21.53 32.32 -31.22
C GLU A 567 -21.09 30.91 -31.54
N LEU A 568 -19.80 30.63 -31.32
CA LEU A 568 -19.21 29.31 -31.52
C LEU A 568 -18.37 28.95 -30.30
N TYR A 569 -18.25 27.65 -30.03
CA TYR A 569 -17.24 27.16 -29.10
C TYR A 569 -15.86 27.41 -29.68
N ALA A 570 -14.87 27.73 -28.84
CA ALA A 570 -13.50 27.94 -29.31
C ALA A 570 -12.97 26.74 -30.09
N ALA A 571 -13.37 25.52 -29.71
CA ALA A 571 -13.02 24.29 -30.41
C ALA A 571 -13.61 24.18 -31.84
N ASP A 572 -14.71 24.87 -32.13
CA ASP A 572 -15.46 24.76 -33.39
C ASP A 572 -15.16 25.90 -34.37
N THR A 573 -13.96 26.50 -34.27
CA THR A 573 -13.55 27.67 -35.05
C THR A 573 -12.52 27.36 -36.14
N ASP A 574 -12.52 26.13 -36.65
CA ASP A 574 -11.57 25.69 -37.67
C ASP A 574 -11.85 26.32 -39.06
N ASP A 575 -10.81 26.89 -39.68
CA ASP A 575 -10.76 27.50 -41.01
C ASP A 575 -11.99 28.34 -41.44
N LEU A 576 -12.51 29.18 -40.55
CA LEU A 576 -13.69 29.99 -40.88
C LEU A 576 -13.37 31.04 -41.95
N LYS A 577 -14.30 31.21 -42.89
CA LYS A 577 -14.35 32.33 -43.84
C LYS A 577 -15.66 33.09 -43.68
N CYS A 578 -15.62 34.39 -43.90
CA CYS A 578 -16.84 35.19 -43.84
C CYS A 578 -17.82 34.77 -44.95
N ARG A 579 -19.00 34.26 -44.59
CA ARG A 579 -20.05 33.83 -45.55
C ARG A 579 -20.53 34.93 -46.49
N LYS A 580 -20.40 36.20 -46.09
CA LYS A 580 -20.81 37.36 -46.91
C LYS A 580 -19.76 37.87 -47.91
N CYS A 581 -18.48 37.87 -47.56
CA CYS A 581 -17.43 38.51 -48.39
C CYS A 581 -16.20 37.63 -48.66
N GLY A 582 -16.18 36.39 -48.19
CA GLY A 582 -15.08 35.45 -48.37
C GLY A 582 -13.81 35.75 -47.55
N ALA A 583 -13.70 36.91 -46.91
CA ALA A 583 -12.51 37.30 -46.16
C ALA A 583 -12.27 36.42 -44.92
N LYS A 584 -10.99 36.12 -44.64
CA LYS A 584 -10.51 35.45 -43.41
C LYS A 584 -10.23 36.40 -42.24
N LEU A 585 -10.47 37.70 -42.42
CA LEU A 585 -10.27 38.70 -41.37
C LEU A 585 -11.41 38.66 -40.35
N ILE A 586 -11.33 37.70 -39.43
CA ILE A 586 -12.35 37.39 -38.43
C ILE A 586 -11.79 37.69 -37.04
N THR A 587 -12.44 38.57 -36.30
CA THR A 587 -12.15 38.79 -34.88
C THR A 587 -12.99 37.86 -34.01
N PHE A 588 -12.49 37.56 -32.81
CA PHE A 588 -13.20 36.87 -31.76
C PHE A 588 -13.10 37.63 -30.44
N TYR A 589 -14.11 37.48 -29.57
CA TYR A 589 -14.13 38.01 -28.20
C TYR A 589 -15.17 37.28 -27.34
N LYS A 590 -15.04 37.35 -26.01
CA LYS A 590 -16.01 36.75 -25.08
C LYS A 590 -17.39 37.40 -25.24
N ILE A 591 -18.45 36.60 -25.14
CA ILE A 591 -19.84 37.03 -25.40
C ILE A 591 -20.22 38.29 -24.61
N ARG A 592 -19.77 38.40 -23.35
CA ARG A 592 -20.03 39.57 -22.50
C ARG A 592 -19.58 40.92 -23.11
N TYR A 593 -18.64 40.92 -24.05
CA TYR A 593 -18.15 42.12 -24.72
C TYR A 593 -18.92 42.50 -25.99
N LYS A 594 -19.85 41.66 -26.44
CA LYS A 594 -20.62 41.83 -27.67
C LYS A 594 -21.35 43.17 -27.74
N GLU A 595 -22.05 43.54 -26.68
CA GLU A 595 -22.82 44.80 -26.65
C GLU A 595 -21.91 46.04 -26.75
N THR A 596 -20.69 45.94 -26.22
CA THR A 596 -19.70 47.03 -26.29
C THR A 596 -18.97 47.05 -27.63
N TYR A 597 -18.60 45.90 -28.19
CA TYR A 597 -17.71 45.82 -29.35
C TYR A 597 -18.46 45.98 -30.67
N ASP A 598 -19.68 45.47 -30.79
CA ASP A 598 -20.49 45.56 -32.01
C ASP A 598 -20.69 47.01 -32.50
N PRO A 599 -21.05 47.99 -31.64
CA PRO A 599 -21.17 49.40 -32.05
C PRO A 599 -19.84 50.00 -32.53
N ILE A 600 -18.73 49.65 -31.88
CA ILE A 600 -17.38 50.14 -32.20
C ILE A 600 -16.96 49.62 -33.57
N ILE A 601 -17.13 48.32 -33.83
CA ILE A 601 -16.84 47.70 -35.13
C ILE A 601 -17.69 48.34 -36.23
N LYS A 602 -18.98 48.63 -35.97
CA LYS A 602 -19.84 49.33 -36.92
C LYS A 602 -19.37 50.76 -37.21
N LYS A 603 -18.91 51.52 -36.21
CA LYS A 603 -18.35 52.86 -36.40
C LYS A 603 -17.06 52.79 -37.24
N PHE A 604 -16.17 51.85 -36.92
CA PHE A 604 -14.92 51.61 -37.63
C PHE A 604 -15.16 51.31 -39.12
N LEU A 605 -16.07 50.38 -39.43
CA LEU A 605 -16.40 50.02 -40.82
C LEU A 605 -17.03 51.18 -41.61
N LYS A 606 -17.77 52.06 -40.93
CA LYS A 606 -18.37 53.26 -41.53
C LYS A 606 -17.40 54.46 -41.57
N LYS A 607 -16.12 54.28 -41.18
CA LYS A 607 -15.11 55.35 -41.08
C LYS A 607 -15.57 56.54 -40.22
N LYS A 608 -16.37 56.29 -39.18
CA LYS A 608 -16.77 57.31 -38.20
C LYS A 608 -15.65 57.52 -37.17
N PRO A 609 -15.50 58.75 -36.61
CA PRO A 609 -14.51 58.99 -35.56
C PRO A 609 -14.80 58.12 -34.33
N LEU A 610 -13.74 57.55 -33.76
CA LEU A 610 -13.75 56.80 -32.50
C LEU A 610 -13.16 57.69 -31.40
N ASN A 611 -13.67 57.59 -30.18
CA ASN A 611 -13.01 58.24 -29.05
C ASN A 611 -11.77 57.43 -28.60
N LYS A 612 -10.91 58.02 -27.75
CA LYS A 612 -9.65 57.40 -27.29
C LYS A 612 -9.85 56.01 -26.65
N THR A 613 -10.96 55.79 -25.95
CA THR A 613 -11.30 54.49 -25.35
C THR A 613 -11.72 53.47 -26.41
N GLU A 614 -12.53 53.89 -27.38
CA GLU A 614 -12.98 53.07 -28.51
C GLU A 614 -11.80 52.70 -29.44
N GLU A 615 -10.83 53.60 -29.63
CA GLU A 615 -9.60 53.33 -30.39
C GLU A 615 -8.77 52.21 -29.77
N ASN A 616 -8.56 52.26 -28.44
CA ASN A 616 -7.85 51.20 -27.70
C ASN A 616 -8.56 49.84 -27.80
N ILE A 617 -9.89 49.84 -27.67
CA ILE A 617 -10.69 48.61 -27.83
C ILE A 617 -10.57 48.08 -29.26
N MET A 618 -10.64 48.96 -30.26
CA MET A 618 -10.51 48.59 -31.67
C MET A 618 -9.12 48.04 -32.01
N GLU A 619 -8.06 48.53 -31.36
CA GLU A 619 -6.71 47.96 -31.49
C GLU A 619 -6.68 46.49 -31.01
N GLY A 620 -7.27 46.20 -29.85
CA GLY A 620 -7.39 44.83 -29.34
C GLY A 620 -8.21 43.91 -30.26
N ILE A 621 -9.31 44.43 -30.82
CA ILE A 621 -10.14 43.71 -31.81
C ILE A 621 -9.34 43.39 -33.08
N LYS A 622 -8.55 44.34 -33.60
CA LYS A 622 -7.68 44.11 -34.76
C LYS A 622 -6.60 43.07 -34.45
N GLN A 623 -6.01 43.11 -33.25
CA GLN A 623 -5.01 42.13 -32.81
C GLN A 623 -5.60 40.72 -32.75
N ASN A 624 -6.81 40.55 -32.20
CA ASN A 624 -7.50 39.25 -32.22
C ASN A 624 -7.76 38.75 -33.64
N ALA A 625 -8.16 39.63 -34.56
CA ALA A 625 -8.35 39.25 -35.96
C ALA A 625 -7.04 38.82 -36.65
N ALA A 626 -5.92 39.50 -36.34
CA ALA A 626 -4.61 39.11 -36.83
C ALA A 626 -4.16 37.75 -36.27
N LEU A 627 -4.42 37.51 -34.97
CA LEU A 627 -4.11 36.22 -34.33
C LEU A 627 -4.92 35.09 -34.92
N TYR A 628 -6.22 35.30 -35.16
CA TYR A 628 -7.07 34.30 -35.81
C TYR A 628 -6.60 34.01 -37.24
N LEU A 629 -6.21 35.04 -38.00
CA LEU A 629 -5.68 34.87 -39.34
C LEU A 629 -4.38 34.04 -39.37
N ALA A 630 -3.53 34.17 -38.35
CA ALA A 630 -2.24 33.47 -38.27
C ALA A 630 -2.34 32.06 -37.64
N TYR A 631 -3.15 31.89 -36.59
CA TYR A 631 -3.17 30.68 -35.77
C TYR A 631 -4.54 29.96 -35.74
N GLY A 632 -5.55 30.51 -36.41
CA GLY A 632 -6.89 29.92 -36.51
C GLY A 632 -7.51 29.61 -35.14
N LYS A 633 -8.04 28.40 -35.00
CA LYS A 633 -8.63 27.88 -33.76
C LYS A 633 -7.74 28.04 -32.52
N LYS A 634 -6.42 27.91 -32.64
CA LYS A 634 -5.50 28.06 -31.50
C LYS A 634 -5.57 29.47 -30.89
N ALA A 635 -5.79 30.49 -31.73
CA ALA A 635 -6.01 31.86 -31.25
C ALA A 635 -7.28 32.00 -30.40
N CYS A 636 -8.36 31.34 -30.82
CA CYS A 636 -9.60 31.28 -30.07
C CYS A 636 -9.42 30.54 -28.73
N ILE A 637 -8.74 29.38 -28.73
CA ILE A 637 -8.47 28.60 -27.50
C ILE A 637 -7.66 29.42 -26.49
N VAL A 638 -6.53 30.02 -26.91
CA VAL A 638 -5.70 30.83 -26.01
C VAL A 638 -6.42 32.09 -25.54
N GLY A 639 -7.19 32.74 -26.43
CA GLY A 639 -7.96 33.93 -26.08
C GLY A 639 -9.20 33.69 -25.21
N SER A 640 -9.62 32.43 -25.04
CA SER A 640 -10.66 32.04 -24.10
C SER A 640 -10.20 32.15 -22.64
N ALA A 641 -8.90 32.10 -22.39
CA ALA A 641 -8.32 32.12 -21.06
C ALA A 641 -8.67 33.39 -20.25
N TYR A 642 -8.70 33.28 -18.93
CA TYR A 642 -8.96 34.40 -18.02
C TYR A 642 -7.75 35.34 -17.95
N GLY A 643 -7.97 36.64 -18.14
CA GLY A 643 -6.89 37.63 -18.07
C GLY A 643 -5.90 37.63 -19.23
N VAL A 644 -6.05 36.72 -20.20
CA VAL A 644 -5.17 36.66 -21.38
C VAL A 644 -5.71 37.58 -22.47
N GLY A 645 -5.07 38.74 -22.63
CA GLY A 645 -5.34 39.68 -23.72
C GLY A 645 -4.61 39.32 -25.03
N PRO A 646 -4.88 40.05 -26.12
CA PRO A 646 -4.32 39.76 -27.45
C PRO A 646 -2.78 39.76 -27.48
N ARG A 647 -2.14 40.68 -26.74
CA ARG A 647 -0.66 40.75 -26.65
C ARG A 647 -0.06 39.50 -25.97
N THR A 648 -0.64 39.07 -24.85
CA THR A 648 -0.21 37.87 -24.13
C THR A 648 -0.46 36.61 -24.96
N ALA A 649 -1.63 36.53 -25.63
CA ALA A 649 -1.97 35.45 -26.54
C ALA A 649 -0.97 35.34 -27.70
N SER A 650 -0.58 36.47 -28.30
CA SER A 650 0.44 36.52 -29.36
C SER A 650 1.78 35.93 -28.92
N ARG A 651 2.24 36.28 -27.72
CA ARG A 651 3.50 35.76 -27.16
C ARG A 651 3.43 34.25 -26.92
N ILE A 652 2.32 33.76 -26.37
CA ILE A 652 2.13 32.31 -26.11
C ILE A 652 2.10 31.54 -27.44
N LEU A 653 1.32 32.01 -28.42
CA LEU A 653 1.14 31.33 -29.70
C LEU A 653 2.41 31.32 -30.56
N SER A 654 3.18 32.42 -30.57
CA SER A 654 4.42 32.51 -31.36
C SER A 654 5.54 31.60 -30.83
N MET A 655 5.69 31.50 -29.50
CA MET A 655 6.75 30.70 -28.88
C MET A 655 6.38 29.23 -28.69
N TYR A 656 5.10 28.95 -28.38
CA TYR A 656 4.68 27.61 -27.93
C TYR A 656 3.56 27.00 -28.78
N GLY A 657 3.01 27.71 -29.78
CA GLY A 657 1.86 27.25 -30.55
C GLY A 657 2.06 25.99 -31.41
N ARG A 658 3.29 25.44 -31.49
CA ARG A 658 3.60 24.16 -32.15
C ARG A 658 3.31 22.95 -31.25
N ASP A 659 3.51 23.09 -29.95
CA ASP A 659 3.28 22.06 -28.93
C ASP A 659 2.04 22.44 -28.13
N GLU A 660 0.97 21.67 -28.29
CA GLU A 660 -0.31 21.98 -27.66
C GLU A 660 -0.24 21.91 -26.13
N ASP A 661 0.46 20.93 -25.58
CA ASP A 661 0.54 20.74 -24.13
C ASP A 661 1.34 21.86 -23.47
N LEU A 662 2.48 22.23 -24.07
CA LEU A 662 3.31 23.33 -23.60
C LEU A 662 2.61 24.69 -23.76
N MET A 663 1.82 24.86 -24.81
CA MET A 663 0.96 26.03 -25.00
C MET A 663 -0.07 26.15 -23.86
N ILE A 664 -0.73 25.06 -23.48
CA ILE A 664 -1.70 25.05 -22.38
C ILE A 664 -1.02 25.32 -21.02
N ASP A 665 0.16 24.75 -20.77
CA ASP A 665 0.95 25.05 -19.55
C ASP A 665 1.23 26.56 -19.42
N LYS A 666 1.57 27.22 -20.54
CA LYS A 666 1.83 28.67 -20.56
C LYS A 666 0.56 29.51 -20.44
N VAL A 667 -0.58 29.00 -20.88
CA VAL A 667 -1.88 29.62 -20.61
C VAL A 667 -2.19 29.57 -19.12
N ILE A 668 -2.00 28.42 -18.46
CA ILE A 668 -2.22 28.25 -17.01
C ILE A 668 -1.37 29.24 -16.20
N GLU A 669 -0.08 29.36 -16.57
CA GLU A 669 0.84 30.32 -15.93
C GLU A 669 0.35 31.77 -16.11
N ALA A 670 -0.16 32.13 -17.30
CA ALA A 670 -0.69 33.46 -17.56
C ALA A 670 -1.98 33.76 -16.76
N GLU A 671 -2.88 32.78 -16.61
CA GLU A 671 -4.08 32.94 -15.78
C GLU A 671 -3.73 33.13 -14.30
N LYS A 672 -2.75 32.36 -13.80
CA LYS A 672 -2.27 32.48 -12.42
C LYS A 672 -1.69 33.86 -12.16
N ASN A 673 -0.80 34.33 -13.03
CA ASN A 673 -0.21 35.68 -12.93
C ASN A 673 -1.29 36.78 -12.96
N TYR A 674 -2.34 36.61 -13.77
CA TYR A 674 -3.46 37.56 -13.78
C TYR A 674 -4.22 37.56 -12.46
N ILE A 675 -4.51 36.39 -11.87
CA ILE A 675 -5.22 36.28 -10.58
C ILE A 675 -4.39 36.91 -9.45
N GLU A 676 -3.09 36.60 -9.38
CA GLU A 676 -2.18 37.12 -8.36
C GLU A 676 -1.99 38.63 -8.47
N THR A 677 -1.97 39.17 -9.70
CA THR A 677 -1.84 40.61 -9.89
C THR A 677 -3.16 41.35 -9.72
N LYS A 678 -4.32 40.72 -9.93
CA LYS A 678 -5.65 41.37 -9.92
C LYS A 678 -5.96 42.17 -8.63
N GLU A 679 -5.47 41.73 -7.47
CA GLU A 679 -5.63 42.47 -6.20
C GLU A 679 -4.94 43.84 -6.22
N TYR A 680 -3.87 44.02 -6.99
CA TYR A 680 -3.13 45.28 -7.11
C TYR A 680 -3.72 46.28 -8.12
N TRP A 681 -4.69 45.87 -8.94
CA TRP A 681 -5.36 46.73 -9.93
C TRP A 681 -6.79 47.11 -9.51
N SER A 682 -7.23 46.63 -8.34
CA SER A 682 -8.57 46.87 -7.80
C SER A 682 -8.60 48.01 -6.77
N ASN A 683 -7.50 48.75 -6.60
CA ASN A 683 -7.39 49.99 -5.83
C ASN A 683 -7.29 51.21 -6.74
#